data_AF-A0A812TZ91-F1
#
_entry.id   AF-A0A812TZ91-F1
#
_cell.length_a   1.000
_cell.length_b   1.000
_cell.length_c   1.000
_cell.angle_alpha   90.00
_cell.angle_beta   90.00
_cell.angle_gamma   90.00
#
_symmetry.space_group_name_H-M   'P 1'
#
loop_
_entity.id
_entity.type
_entity.pdbx_description
1 polymer ?
#
loop_
_entity_poly.entity_id
_entity_poly.type
_entity_poly.pdbx_seq_one_letter_code
_entity_poly.pdbx_strand_id
1 'polypeptide(L)'
;MDARLECAGEALDHTGPWSKQELCDLFLALGLAEAVLPELSLMLSAFEDQAGHVDCSKLWRSLAEAGGCQCGPDGEKEEFPLTSVMTRDEAAELCLPSQVEGHDGWMDDLLRDFSAGCSIPRVEERAMQMRQLNLVISCLCQGCNRDWVDPSGRPLTPPQVNLYHVVDLLVRPATAARACSFVELVAEAPQPCDWFVSHWWGEPVVDFALCLKQHLHDRNLQKDAAYWVCAYANNQWAVHQEIGADPATSSFQRAMGRAAGTVSILDRDAVCYTRVWCIYETYISTLKQVTGEKGLDGFTYYFDIYTYDPKQKDAIGIAEGFIAADGTGPKQARRKRHRESRFPFELIMKAFDIRVEHAEATRESDRRMILNSIAQAADLSQAPALEHEGYAALNDVLHGRFAAASFVKAAAVGTNLSRHAAALSRSRLHQLTLHFGGDCQKNLKDEHVALLACSLPFESLQDLFLGFQGCRQLSDVAAVALGSALGSLTRLRRLELRLSSGPQLSDEGVGALAAGLLGGSSTLESLNLDISAQSRITEASCGSLARSVEQMLSLQQVQISLSAGSPGEPHVPDRIGCVHHPCGVAFDRTGRYFFIVDQSNHRVQVWDSSTQEVLGACGSKGLGPAHFDTPCGIVADRENKIVVSDLLNHRLQVLEFNPRTGHLQFLHSVGAEGTGPCQFSFPKGLGLTENGCLLVCDSANHRVQVLDMEDFHMVREFGSFGPGDGQFDSPLAATITCTGDIMISDANNRIQVFDAKGSFLRSFGVRGKKDGFFHYPVGIAVNDENALFVCDQGNHRVQVFNAADGSFIHKWGGSRKKKEPPAEDEQEAPPAETEDEGEKPEEWQGLRSPAGIAVNASGMIVVAIDSGIFFKGCSWVLDAMNEEAKAAAAKLEEKAKLMAWQAE
;
A
#
# COMPACT_ATOMS: atom_id res chain seq x y z
N MET A 1 -25.03 -10.61 21.90
CA MET A 1 -26.00 -9.51 22.02
C MET A 1 -25.54 -8.29 21.22
N ASP A 2 -24.26 -7.92 21.29
CA ASP A 2 -23.73 -6.71 20.63
C ASP A 2 -23.91 -6.64 19.10
N ALA A 3 -23.64 -7.72 18.35
CA ALA A 3 -23.80 -7.72 16.88
C ALA A 3 -25.26 -7.60 16.38
N ARG A 4 -26.26 -7.85 17.24
CA ARG A 4 -27.68 -7.74 16.88
C ARG A 4 -28.32 -6.43 17.35
N LEU A 5 -27.70 -5.75 18.31
CA LEU A 5 -28.06 -4.40 18.73
C LEU A 5 -27.64 -3.35 17.69
N GLU A 6 -26.55 -3.57 16.94
CA GLU A 6 -26.14 -2.72 15.81
C GLU A 6 -27.18 -2.69 14.67
N CYS A 7 -27.74 -3.85 14.28
CA CYS A 7 -28.86 -3.89 13.30
C CYS A 7 -30.13 -3.20 13.81
N ALA A 8 -30.41 -3.25 15.11
CA ALA A 8 -31.54 -2.52 15.68
C ALA A 8 -31.29 -1.00 15.65
N GLY A 9 -30.04 -0.55 15.89
CA GLY A 9 -29.65 0.86 15.79
C GLY A 9 -29.86 1.46 14.40
N GLU A 10 -29.47 0.75 13.34
CA GLU A 10 -29.70 1.18 11.95
C GLU A 10 -31.21 1.20 11.59
N ALA A 11 -32.00 0.25 12.10
CA ALA A 11 -33.45 0.25 11.90
C ALA A 11 -34.17 1.39 12.64
N LEU A 12 -33.66 1.77 13.83
CA LEU A 12 -34.24 2.81 14.70
C LEU A 12 -33.99 4.23 14.19
N ASP A 13 -32.90 4.47 13.46
CA ASP A 13 -32.58 5.79 12.88
C ASP A 13 -33.36 6.11 11.58
N HIS A 14 -34.06 5.13 11.00
CA HIS A 14 -34.70 5.26 9.69
C HIS A 14 -36.23 5.37 9.70
N THR A 15 -36.90 5.23 10.84
CA THR A 15 -38.38 5.34 10.91
C THR A 15 -38.81 6.03 12.22
N GLY A 16 -39.94 6.76 12.18
CA GLY A 16 -40.42 7.73 13.18
C GLY A 16 -40.68 7.19 14.62
N PRO A 17 -41.39 7.94 15.48
CA PRO A 17 -41.39 7.68 16.94
C PRO A 17 -41.94 6.29 17.28
N TRP A 18 -41.16 5.50 18.00
CA TRP A 18 -41.44 4.09 18.31
C TRP A 18 -42.22 3.95 19.60
N SER A 19 -43.28 3.13 19.57
CA SER A 19 -43.93 2.68 20.80
C SER A 19 -43.12 1.57 21.45
N LYS A 20 -43.26 1.45 22.77
CA LYS A 20 -42.62 0.41 23.57
C LYS A 20 -42.98 -1.02 23.11
N GLN A 21 -44.20 -1.22 22.61
CA GLN A 21 -44.66 -2.51 22.12
C GLN A 21 -43.93 -2.88 20.81
N GLU A 22 -43.79 -1.93 19.88
CA GLU A 22 -43.06 -2.14 18.61
C GLU A 22 -41.59 -2.45 18.84
N LEU A 23 -40.95 -1.82 19.83
CA LEU A 23 -39.57 -2.16 20.20
C LEU A 23 -39.45 -3.56 20.79
N CYS A 24 -40.38 -3.95 21.67
CA CYS A 24 -40.40 -5.30 22.22
C CYS A 24 -40.57 -6.36 21.12
N ASP A 25 -41.45 -6.11 20.14
CA ASP A 25 -41.71 -6.99 19.01
C ASP A 25 -40.51 -7.05 18.04
N LEU A 26 -39.81 -5.92 17.83
CA LEU A 26 -38.56 -5.86 17.07
C LEU A 26 -37.45 -6.68 17.75
N PHE A 27 -37.29 -6.56 19.07
CA PHE A 27 -36.28 -7.33 19.80
C PHE A 27 -36.61 -8.84 19.82
N LEU A 28 -37.89 -9.23 19.86
CA LEU A 28 -38.31 -10.61 19.65
C LEU A 28 -37.97 -11.12 18.25
N ALA A 29 -38.23 -10.33 17.21
CA ALA A 29 -37.90 -10.68 15.83
C ALA A 29 -36.38 -10.85 15.61
N LEU A 30 -35.57 -10.14 16.39
CA LEU A 30 -34.10 -10.26 16.41
C LEU A 30 -33.59 -11.41 17.32
N GLY A 31 -34.51 -12.16 17.93
CA GLY A 31 -34.24 -13.40 18.66
C GLY A 31 -34.02 -13.24 20.17
N LEU A 32 -34.52 -12.18 20.79
CA LEU A 32 -34.54 -12.06 22.25
C LEU A 32 -35.58 -13.04 22.85
N ALA A 33 -35.26 -13.70 23.96
CA ALA A 33 -36.18 -14.67 24.57
C ALA A 33 -37.40 -13.98 25.20
N GLU A 34 -38.62 -14.49 24.94
CA GLU A 34 -39.87 -13.94 25.49
C GLU A 34 -39.87 -13.77 27.01
N ALA A 35 -39.11 -14.61 27.73
CA ALA A 35 -39.00 -14.56 29.19
C ALA A 35 -38.44 -13.23 29.72
N VAL A 36 -37.71 -12.46 28.90
CA VAL A 36 -37.05 -11.19 29.29
C VAL A 36 -37.90 -9.96 28.94
N LEU A 37 -39.00 -10.14 28.19
CA LEU A 37 -39.89 -9.06 27.78
C LEU A 37 -40.44 -8.20 28.93
N PRO A 38 -40.83 -8.75 30.10
CA PRO A 38 -41.35 -7.94 31.20
C PRO A 38 -40.29 -6.96 31.75
N GLU A 39 -39.03 -7.39 31.80
CA GLU A 39 -37.92 -6.58 32.31
C GLU A 39 -37.49 -5.53 31.28
N LEU A 40 -37.41 -5.91 30.00
CA LEU A 40 -37.13 -5.00 28.89
C LEU A 40 -38.20 -3.91 28.78
N SER A 41 -39.47 -4.32 28.89
CA SER A 41 -40.62 -3.43 28.94
C SER A 41 -40.48 -2.43 30.10
N LEU A 42 -40.12 -2.89 31.30
CA LEU A 42 -39.92 -1.99 32.45
C LEU A 42 -38.78 -0.98 32.21
N MET A 43 -37.68 -1.42 31.61
CA MET A 43 -36.53 -0.58 31.26
C MET A 43 -36.89 0.50 30.23
N LEU A 44 -37.62 0.14 29.17
CA LEU A 44 -38.03 1.07 28.12
C LEU A 44 -38.93 2.20 28.64
N SER A 45 -39.73 1.95 29.68
CA SER A 45 -40.55 3.00 30.31
C SER A 45 -39.75 4.11 30.98
N ALA A 46 -38.46 3.90 31.29
CA ALA A 46 -37.60 4.97 31.77
C ALA A 46 -37.25 6.00 30.67
N PHE A 47 -37.49 5.65 29.41
CA PHE A 47 -37.16 6.46 28.23
C PHE A 47 -38.41 6.89 27.44
N GLU A 48 -39.61 6.64 27.95
CA GLU A 48 -40.88 7.09 27.34
C GLU A 48 -41.13 8.58 27.57
N ASP A 49 -41.63 9.26 26.54
CA ASP A 49 -42.12 10.63 26.63
C ASP A 49 -43.58 10.70 27.12
N GLN A 50 -44.10 11.92 27.33
CA GLN A 50 -45.47 12.13 27.80
C GLN A 50 -46.56 11.65 26.83
N ALA A 51 -46.19 11.33 25.57
CA ALA A 51 -47.07 10.80 24.55
C ALA A 51 -46.94 9.27 24.40
N GLY A 52 -46.07 8.60 25.17
CA GLY A 52 -45.89 7.15 25.18
C GLY A 52 -44.91 6.60 24.15
N HIS A 53 -44.04 7.45 23.56
CA HIS A 53 -43.00 7.02 22.62
C HIS A 53 -41.63 6.96 23.29
N VAL A 54 -40.80 6.00 22.90
CA VAL A 54 -39.47 5.79 23.49
C VAL A 54 -38.43 6.65 22.79
N ASP A 55 -37.70 7.47 23.54
CA ASP A 55 -36.57 8.28 23.06
C ASP A 55 -35.35 7.39 22.77
N CYS A 56 -35.31 6.86 21.56
CA CYS A 56 -34.33 5.87 21.11
C CYS A 56 -32.90 6.43 21.12
N SER A 57 -32.72 7.74 20.93
CA SER A 57 -31.41 8.38 21.01
C SER A 57 -30.86 8.41 22.45
N LYS A 58 -31.71 8.61 23.47
CA LYS A 58 -31.29 8.52 24.87
C LYS A 58 -31.04 7.08 25.30
N LEU A 59 -31.90 6.15 24.87
CA LEU A 59 -31.70 4.72 25.10
C LEU A 59 -30.35 4.26 24.55
N TRP A 60 -30.01 4.65 23.31
CA TRP A 60 -28.76 4.28 22.65
C TRP A 60 -27.52 4.86 23.35
N ARG A 61 -27.55 6.14 23.76
CA ARG A 61 -26.45 6.74 24.53
C ARG A 61 -26.21 6.02 25.86
N SER A 62 -27.29 5.65 26.55
CA SER A 62 -27.17 4.93 27.84
C SER A 62 -26.62 3.51 27.66
N LEU A 63 -26.92 2.84 26.54
CA LEU A 63 -26.35 1.54 26.19
C LEU A 63 -24.88 1.65 25.76
N ALA A 64 -24.52 2.70 25.02
CA ALA A 64 -23.14 2.97 24.60
C ALA A 64 -22.21 3.31 25.78
N GLU A 65 -22.70 4.06 26.77
CA GLU A 65 -21.97 4.39 27.99
C GLU A 65 -21.73 3.17 28.89
N ALA A 66 -22.64 2.20 28.91
CA ALA A 66 -22.47 0.94 29.64
C ALA A 66 -21.52 -0.05 28.93
N GLY A 67 -21.32 0.10 27.61
CA GLY A 67 -20.53 -0.80 26.76
C GLY A 67 -19.07 -0.38 26.47
N GLY A 68 -18.59 0.76 26.97
CA GLY A 68 -17.16 1.12 26.94
C GLY A 68 -16.53 1.30 25.55
N CYS A 69 -17.29 1.74 24.53
CA CYS A 69 -16.76 1.98 23.19
C CYS A 69 -16.80 3.48 22.82
N GLN A 70 -15.64 4.10 22.55
CA GLN A 70 -15.56 5.44 21.94
C GLN A 70 -15.51 5.30 20.42
N CYS A 71 -16.54 5.78 19.72
CA CYS A 71 -16.59 5.91 18.26
C CYS A 71 -16.69 7.39 17.85
N GLY A 72 -15.87 7.81 16.88
CA GLY A 72 -16.06 9.06 16.13
C GLY A 72 -17.08 8.89 14.99
N PRO A 73 -17.43 9.96 14.25
CA PRO A 73 -18.60 10.00 13.37
C PRO A 73 -18.45 9.32 12.00
N ASP A 74 -17.39 8.55 11.76
CA ASP A 74 -17.20 7.81 10.52
C ASP A 74 -17.34 6.31 10.82
N GLY A 75 -18.56 5.80 10.65
CA GLY A 75 -18.90 4.41 10.90
C GLY A 75 -18.40 3.50 9.79
N GLU A 76 -17.21 2.94 9.93
CA GLU A 76 -16.81 1.68 9.30
C GLU A 76 -15.87 0.92 10.26
N LYS A 77 -16.33 -0.24 10.77
CA LYS A 77 -15.45 -1.26 11.35
C LYS A 77 -14.96 -2.14 10.20
N GLU A 78 -13.69 -2.03 9.83
CA GLU A 78 -13.03 -3.07 9.01
C GLU A 78 -12.81 -4.32 9.89
N GLU A 79 -13.52 -5.41 9.58
CA GLU A 79 -13.14 -6.74 10.05
C GLU A 79 -11.82 -7.15 9.37
N PHE A 80 -10.75 -7.20 10.16
CA PHE A 80 -9.49 -7.82 9.75
C PHE A 80 -9.69 -9.34 9.72
N PRO A 81 -9.27 -10.07 8.66
CA PRO A 81 -9.18 -11.51 8.72
C PRO A 81 -8.02 -11.88 9.65
N LEU A 82 -8.35 -12.12 10.92
CA LEU A 82 -7.48 -12.78 11.89
C LEU A 82 -7.20 -14.21 11.40
N THR A 83 -6.08 -14.43 10.73
CA THR A 83 -5.34 -15.68 10.90
C THR A 83 -4.57 -15.59 12.22
N SER A 84 -5.31 -15.71 13.32
CA SER A 84 -4.87 -15.88 14.71
C SER A 84 -3.54 -15.19 15.09
N VAL A 85 -3.63 -13.90 15.47
CA VAL A 85 -2.72 -13.36 16.47
C VAL A 85 -2.86 -14.27 17.69
N MET A 86 -1.75 -14.86 18.14
CA MET A 86 -1.82 -15.65 19.36
C MET A 86 -2.09 -14.67 20.49
N THR A 87 -3.32 -14.62 20.98
CA THR A 87 -3.61 -13.81 22.15
C THR A 87 -2.92 -14.46 23.36
N ARG A 88 -2.67 -13.71 24.43
CA ARG A 88 -2.29 -14.33 25.71
C ARG A 88 -3.30 -15.42 26.14
N ASP A 89 -4.55 -15.30 25.70
CA ASP A 89 -5.61 -16.26 25.94
C ASP A 89 -5.43 -17.53 25.07
N GLU A 90 -4.98 -17.43 23.81
CA GLU A 90 -4.57 -18.58 22.97
C GLU A 90 -3.28 -19.26 23.48
N ALA A 91 -2.33 -18.48 24.03
CA ALA A 91 -1.16 -19.02 24.73
C ALA A 91 -1.55 -19.74 26.03
N ALA A 92 -2.59 -19.24 26.72
CA ALA A 92 -3.20 -19.92 27.85
C ALA A 92 -4.02 -21.16 27.42
N GLU A 93 -4.62 -21.17 26.22
CA GLU A 93 -5.29 -22.34 25.64
C GLU A 93 -4.31 -23.45 25.25
N LEU A 94 -3.09 -23.12 24.76
CA LEU A 94 -1.99 -24.09 24.66
C LEU A 94 -1.54 -24.63 26.04
N CYS A 95 -1.78 -23.88 27.11
CA CYS A 95 -1.54 -24.32 28.48
C CYS A 95 -2.74 -25.10 29.08
N LEU A 96 -3.82 -25.39 28.34
CA LEU A 96 -4.86 -26.32 28.83
C LEU A 96 -4.24 -27.70 29.04
N PRO A 97 -4.55 -28.38 30.16
CA PRO A 97 -3.95 -29.67 30.46
C PRO A 97 -4.38 -30.68 29.39
N SER A 98 -3.48 -31.02 28.47
CA SER A 98 -3.55 -32.32 27.83
C SER A 98 -3.46 -33.35 28.97
N GLN A 99 -4.30 -34.38 28.90
CA GLN A 99 -4.37 -35.46 29.88
C GLN A 99 -3.10 -36.34 29.84
N VAL A 100 -1.93 -35.74 30.02
CA VAL A 100 -0.65 -36.43 30.11
C VAL A 100 -0.37 -36.61 31.59
N GLU A 101 -0.76 -37.77 32.11
CA GLU A 101 -0.39 -38.22 33.45
C GLU A 101 1.12 -38.06 33.66
N GLY A 102 1.50 -37.52 34.82
CA GLY A 102 2.88 -37.19 35.17
C GLY A 102 3.76 -38.44 35.21
N HIS A 103 4.73 -38.50 34.30
CA HIS A 103 5.88 -39.39 34.41
C HIS A 103 7.17 -38.56 34.24
N ASP A 104 8.25 -39.02 34.85
CA ASP A 104 9.59 -38.46 34.69
C ASP A 104 10.03 -38.63 33.23
N GLY A 105 10.38 -37.54 32.53
CA GLY A 105 10.81 -37.58 31.12
C GLY A 105 9.99 -36.72 30.14
N TRP A 106 8.99 -35.97 30.61
CA TRP A 106 8.13 -35.13 29.76
C TRP A 106 8.88 -34.13 28.86
N MET A 107 10.00 -33.60 29.33
CA MET A 107 10.82 -32.67 28.55
C MET A 107 11.51 -33.39 27.40
N ASP A 108 11.99 -34.61 27.63
CA ASP A 108 12.55 -35.45 26.58
C ASP A 108 11.46 -35.81 25.55
N ASP A 109 10.23 -36.11 26.00
CA ASP A 109 9.12 -36.39 25.09
C ASP A 109 8.75 -35.20 24.20
N LEU A 110 8.71 -33.97 24.74
CA LEU A 110 8.50 -32.77 23.93
C LEU A 110 9.65 -32.51 22.95
N LEU A 111 10.88 -32.81 23.37
CA LEU A 111 12.06 -32.64 22.53
C LEU A 111 12.21 -33.75 21.48
N ARG A 112 11.55 -34.90 21.63
CA ARG A 112 11.58 -36.02 20.64
C ARG A 112 10.99 -35.65 19.29
N ASP A 113 10.04 -34.71 19.26
CA ASP A 113 9.44 -34.22 18.01
C ASP A 113 10.41 -33.32 17.21
N PHE A 114 11.50 -32.89 17.84
CA PHE A 114 12.61 -32.22 17.19
C PHE A 114 13.73 -33.22 16.91
N SER A 115 14.54 -32.97 15.88
CA SER A 115 15.65 -33.87 15.51
C SER A 115 16.59 -34.16 16.68
N ALA A 116 17.47 -35.16 16.57
CA ALA A 116 18.53 -35.44 17.55
C ALA A 116 19.54 -34.27 17.78
N GLY A 117 19.28 -33.12 17.16
CA GLY A 117 20.12 -31.95 17.09
C GLY A 117 21.30 -32.15 16.16
N CYS A 118 22.03 -31.07 15.90
CA CYS A 118 23.28 -31.10 15.14
C CYS A 118 24.36 -30.29 15.87
N SER A 119 25.62 -30.51 15.49
CA SER A 119 26.69 -29.63 15.94
C SER A 119 26.76 -28.43 15.00
N ILE A 120 26.73 -27.22 15.58
CA ILE A 120 26.81 -25.97 14.84
C ILE A 120 28.03 -25.21 15.38
N PRO A 121 29.21 -25.32 14.75
CA PRO A 121 30.44 -24.72 15.27
C PRO A 121 30.40 -23.18 15.30
N ARG A 122 29.69 -22.58 14.36
CA ARG A 122 29.62 -21.12 14.20
C ARG A 122 28.46 -20.57 15.00
N VAL A 123 28.76 -19.79 16.04
CA VAL A 123 27.75 -19.23 16.95
C VAL A 123 26.76 -18.32 16.22
N GLU A 124 27.22 -17.60 15.20
CA GLU A 124 26.37 -16.75 14.35
C GLU A 124 25.39 -17.52 13.44
N GLU A 125 25.53 -18.85 13.33
CA GLU A 125 24.61 -19.75 12.63
C GLU A 125 23.71 -20.54 13.60
N ARG A 126 23.58 -20.06 14.84
CA ARG A 126 22.72 -20.63 15.89
C ARG A 126 21.49 -19.75 16.13
N ALA A 127 20.81 -19.31 15.09
CA ALA A 127 19.55 -18.58 15.24
C ALA A 127 18.36 -19.54 15.47
N MET A 128 17.28 -19.08 16.09
CA MET A 128 16.07 -19.85 16.40
C MET A 128 14.93 -19.50 15.45
N GLN A 129 14.25 -20.49 14.89
CA GLN A 129 13.03 -20.31 14.11
C GLN A 129 11.79 -20.22 15.02
N MET A 130 10.68 -19.65 14.53
CA MET A 130 9.45 -19.54 15.33
C MET A 130 8.90 -20.88 15.81
N ARG A 131 9.06 -21.96 15.05
CA ARG A 131 8.69 -23.32 15.50
C ARG A 131 9.47 -23.76 16.74
N GLN A 132 10.75 -23.43 16.82
CA GLN A 132 11.61 -23.77 17.96
C GLN A 132 11.33 -22.86 19.16
N LEU A 133 10.96 -21.59 18.93
CA LEU A 133 10.54 -20.71 20.01
C LEU A 133 9.18 -21.14 20.60
N ASN A 134 8.23 -21.59 19.76
CA ASN A 134 6.96 -22.14 20.21
C ASN A 134 7.14 -23.43 21.05
N LEU A 135 8.16 -24.22 20.78
CA LEU A 135 8.56 -25.34 21.65
C LEU A 135 8.97 -24.84 23.04
N VAL A 136 9.78 -23.78 23.13
CA VAL A 136 10.16 -23.19 24.42
C VAL A 136 8.92 -22.73 25.20
N ILE A 137 7.97 -22.07 24.54
CA ILE A 137 6.70 -21.66 25.15
C ILE A 137 5.89 -22.87 25.64
N SER A 138 5.85 -23.95 24.86
CA SER A 138 5.16 -25.19 25.23
C SER A 138 5.80 -25.85 26.45
N CYS A 139 7.14 -25.94 26.49
CA CYS A 139 7.88 -26.45 27.63
C CYS A 139 7.62 -25.62 28.88
N LEU A 140 7.60 -24.30 28.74
CA LEU A 140 7.34 -23.35 29.81
C LEU A 140 5.93 -23.48 30.38
N CYS A 141 4.89 -23.57 29.54
CA CYS A 141 3.50 -23.84 29.98
C CYS A 141 3.44 -25.12 30.83
N GLN A 142 4.03 -26.21 30.33
CA GLN A 142 4.00 -27.50 31.03
C GLN A 142 4.79 -27.50 32.33
N GLY A 143 5.96 -26.84 32.35
CA GLY A 143 6.77 -26.69 33.55
C GLY A 143 6.04 -25.91 34.65
N CYS A 144 5.37 -24.81 34.29
CA CYS A 144 4.55 -24.02 35.22
C CYS A 144 3.35 -24.81 35.78
N ASN A 145 2.72 -25.66 34.95
CA ASN A 145 1.60 -26.49 35.37
C ASN A 145 2.00 -27.63 36.32
N ARG A 146 3.30 -27.90 36.49
CA ARG A 146 3.82 -28.94 37.37
C ARG A 146 4.37 -28.36 38.66
N ASP A 147 5.61 -27.88 38.62
CA ASP A 147 6.41 -27.60 39.81
C ASP A 147 7.52 -26.57 39.58
N TRP A 148 7.55 -25.88 38.42
CA TRP A 148 8.49 -24.79 38.23
C TRP A 148 8.26 -23.70 39.27
N VAL A 149 9.29 -23.42 40.06
CA VAL A 149 9.28 -22.43 41.12
C VAL A 149 10.34 -21.35 40.88
N ASP A 150 10.08 -20.16 41.41
CA ASP A 150 11.07 -19.09 41.47
C ASP A 150 12.20 -19.46 42.47
N PRO A 151 13.32 -18.71 42.52
CA PRO A 151 14.39 -18.96 43.48
C PRO A 151 13.98 -18.89 44.96
N SER A 152 12.79 -18.34 45.27
CA SER A 152 12.21 -18.31 46.61
C SER A 152 11.27 -19.48 46.91
N GLY A 153 11.10 -20.42 45.96
CA GLY A 153 10.25 -21.60 46.09
C GLY A 153 8.77 -21.36 45.79
N ARG A 154 8.40 -20.22 45.20
CA ARG A 154 7.00 -19.93 44.83
C ARG A 154 6.69 -20.44 43.42
N PRO A 155 5.54 -21.08 43.18
CA PRO A 155 5.15 -21.53 41.84
C PRO A 155 5.17 -20.41 40.80
N LEU A 156 5.76 -20.68 39.65
CA LEU A 156 5.80 -19.77 38.50
C LEU A 156 4.54 -19.96 37.64
N THR A 157 4.08 -18.86 37.05
CA THR A 157 3.06 -18.86 36.01
C THR A 157 3.67 -18.37 34.68
N PRO A 158 3.11 -18.74 33.52
CA PRO A 158 3.70 -18.37 32.23
C PRO A 158 4.01 -16.87 32.05
N PRO A 159 3.16 -15.92 32.51
CA PRO A 159 3.47 -14.49 32.44
C PRO A 159 4.59 -14.00 33.37
N GLN A 160 5.07 -14.84 34.30
CA GLN A 160 6.16 -14.54 35.23
C GLN A 160 7.49 -15.16 34.80
N VAL A 161 7.45 -16.17 33.91
CA VAL A 161 8.66 -16.84 33.44
C VAL A 161 9.40 -15.93 32.47
N ASN A 162 10.65 -15.63 32.82
CA ASN A 162 11.58 -14.83 32.03
C ASN A 162 12.77 -15.68 31.58
N LEU A 163 13.71 -15.10 30.84
CA LEU A 163 14.80 -15.87 30.24
C LEU A 163 15.83 -16.41 31.26
N TYR A 164 15.94 -15.81 32.45
CA TYR A 164 16.73 -16.41 33.54
C TYR A 164 16.14 -17.75 33.97
N HIS A 165 14.83 -17.78 34.20
CA HIS A 165 14.11 -19.01 34.54
C HIS A 165 14.22 -20.05 33.42
N VAL A 166 14.04 -19.65 32.15
CA VAL A 166 14.16 -20.57 31.01
C VAL A 166 15.57 -21.15 30.91
N VAL A 167 16.61 -20.35 31.14
CA VAL A 167 17.98 -20.86 31.11
C VAL A 167 18.23 -21.89 32.20
N ASP A 168 17.78 -21.62 33.43
CA ASP A 168 18.03 -22.48 34.58
C ASP A 168 17.14 -23.74 34.60
N LEU A 169 15.87 -23.63 34.19
CA LEU A 169 14.86 -24.69 34.30
C LEU A 169 14.66 -25.50 33.01
N LEU A 170 15.07 -24.98 31.84
CA LEU A 170 14.93 -25.65 30.55
C LEU A 170 16.27 -25.82 29.83
N VAL A 171 16.96 -24.72 29.50
CA VAL A 171 18.13 -24.79 28.60
C VAL A 171 19.27 -25.61 29.21
N ARG A 172 19.69 -25.32 30.44
CA ARG A 172 20.78 -26.07 31.08
C ARG A 172 20.40 -27.54 31.30
N PRO A 173 19.23 -27.89 31.89
CA PRO A 173 18.82 -29.28 32.01
C PRO A 173 18.80 -30.03 30.68
N ALA A 174 18.19 -29.45 29.63
CA ALA A 174 18.07 -30.11 28.33
C ALA A 174 19.41 -30.28 27.60
N THR A 175 20.36 -29.35 27.79
CA THR A 175 21.67 -29.38 27.12
C THR A 175 22.76 -30.10 27.91
N ALA A 176 22.48 -30.56 29.15
CA ALA A 176 23.48 -31.12 30.06
C ALA A 176 24.24 -32.33 29.50
N ALA A 177 23.57 -33.20 28.73
CA ALA A 177 24.19 -34.39 28.16
C ALA A 177 25.25 -34.07 27.09
N ARG A 178 25.08 -32.95 26.36
CA ARG A 178 25.94 -32.55 25.23
C ARG A 178 26.82 -31.33 25.55
N ALA A 179 26.53 -30.60 26.62
CA ALA A 179 27.15 -29.32 26.96
C ALA A 179 27.21 -28.35 25.75
N CYS A 180 26.11 -28.25 25.00
CA CYS A 180 25.98 -27.44 23.78
C CYS A 180 25.00 -26.27 23.95
N SER A 181 24.83 -25.45 22.91
CA SER A 181 23.74 -24.46 22.93
C SER A 181 22.36 -25.11 22.82
N PHE A 182 21.30 -24.39 23.17
CA PHE A 182 19.93 -24.90 23.00
C PHE A 182 19.59 -25.10 21.53
N VAL A 183 20.06 -24.21 20.65
CA VAL A 183 19.84 -24.32 19.20
C VAL A 183 20.46 -25.59 18.65
N GLU A 184 21.67 -25.96 19.07
CA GLU A 184 22.31 -27.22 18.66
C GLU A 184 21.52 -28.48 19.10
N LEU A 185 20.65 -28.34 20.11
CA LEU A 185 19.77 -29.42 20.55
C LEU A 185 18.54 -29.54 19.64
N VAL A 186 17.95 -28.42 19.21
CA VAL A 186 16.64 -28.39 18.52
C VAL A 186 16.73 -28.14 17.01
N ALA A 187 17.89 -27.79 16.47
CA ALA A 187 18.10 -27.53 15.05
C ALA A 187 18.63 -28.75 14.30
N GLU A 188 18.15 -28.94 13.07
CA GLU A 188 18.55 -30.02 12.16
C GLU A 188 19.83 -29.71 11.37
N ALA A 189 20.11 -28.43 11.17
CA ALA A 189 21.25 -27.91 10.40
C ALA A 189 21.64 -26.52 10.93
N PRO A 190 22.80 -25.95 10.53
CA PRO A 190 23.13 -24.55 10.80
C PRO A 190 22.01 -23.60 10.33
N GLN A 191 21.61 -22.65 11.18
CA GLN A 191 20.54 -21.68 10.96
C GLN A 191 21.12 -20.26 11.01
N PRO A 192 21.49 -19.67 9.84
CA PRO A 192 22.01 -18.31 9.77
C PRO A 192 21.08 -17.29 10.45
N CYS A 193 21.67 -16.26 11.05
CA CYS A 193 20.93 -15.15 11.66
C CYS A 193 20.31 -14.24 10.58
N ASP A 194 18.99 -14.29 10.41
CA ASP A 194 18.28 -13.30 9.60
C ASP A 194 18.11 -11.99 10.39
N TRP A 195 17.75 -12.11 11.67
CA TRP A 195 17.51 -10.98 12.57
C TRP A 195 18.16 -11.19 13.93
N PHE A 196 18.87 -10.17 14.40
CA PHE A 196 19.43 -10.15 15.74
C PHE A 196 18.39 -9.63 16.74
N VAL A 197 18.26 -10.26 17.91
CA VAL A 197 17.30 -9.83 18.94
C VAL A 197 18.01 -9.17 20.10
N SER A 198 17.76 -7.88 20.30
CA SER A 198 18.22 -7.11 21.46
C SER A 198 17.11 -6.99 22.49
N HIS A 199 17.32 -7.54 23.68
CA HIS A 199 16.23 -7.64 24.66
C HIS A 199 16.76 -7.83 26.10
N TRP A 200 15.93 -7.55 27.10
CA TRP A 200 16.29 -7.77 28.50
C TRP A 200 15.75 -9.11 29.01
N TRP A 201 16.62 -9.92 29.63
CA TRP A 201 16.27 -11.26 30.09
C TRP A 201 15.20 -11.33 31.19
N GLY A 202 14.91 -10.20 31.85
CA GLY A 202 13.91 -10.14 32.92
C GLY A 202 12.47 -10.05 32.42
N GLU A 203 12.26 -9.80 31.13
CA GLU A 203 10.92 -9.73 30.55
C GLU A 203 10.25 -11.11 30.42
N PRO A 204 8.91 -11.18 30.46
CA PRO A 204 8.20 -12.44 30.24
C PRO A 204 8.49 -13.02 28.86
N VAL A 205 8.89 -14.30 28.78
CA VAL A 205 9.24 -14.96 27.52
C VAL A 205 8.05 -15.05 26.57
N VAL A 206 6.84 -15.13 27.13
CA VAL A 206 5.59 -15.08 26.34
C VAL A 206 5.42 -13.75 25.62
N ASP A 207 5.67 -12.62 26.28
CA ASP A 207 5.53 -11.28 25.70
C ASP A 207 6.61 -11.06 24.62
N PHE A 208 7.84 -11.49 24.92
CA PHE A 208 8.95 -11.56 23.98
C PHE A 208 8.61 -12.34 22.69
N ALA A 209 8.03 -13.54 22.83
CA ALA A 209 7.69 -14.38 21.67
C ALA A 209 6.56 -13.77 20.82
N LEU A 210 5.59 -13.11 21.46
CA LEU A 210 4.53 -12.37 20.77
C LEU A 210 5.09 -11.21 19.95
N CYS A 211 6.05 -10.47 20.49
CA CYS A 211 6.75 -9.41 19.76
C CYS A 211 7.45 -9.93 18.50
N LEU A 212 8.16 -11.07 18.59
CA LEU A 212 8.83 -11.68 17.43
C LEU A 212 7.82 -12.20 16.40
N LYS A 213 6.70 -12.79 16.84
CA LYS A 213 5.61 -13.22 15.94
C LYS A 213 5.02 -12.03 15.18
N GLN A 214 4.76 -10.92 15.88
CA GLN A 214 4.26 -9.69 15.25
C GLN A 214 5.28 -9.14 14.24
N HIS A 215 6.56 -9.08 14.60
CA HIS A 215 7.61 -8.62 13.70
C HIS A 215 7.72 -9.48 12.43
N LEU A 216 7.62 -10.82 12.55
CA LEU A 216 7.59 -11.74 11.41
C LEU A 216 6.43 -11.42 10.45
N HIS A 217 5.24 -11.18 11.00
CA HIS A 217 4.05 -10.78 10.25
C HIS A 217 4.23 -9.41 9.58
N ASP A 218 4.65 -8.41 10.36
CA ASP A 218 4.83 -7.02 9.95
C ASP A 218 5.79 -6.89 8.76
N ARG A 219 6.92 -7.61 8.81
CA ARG A 219 7.93 -7.65 7.74
C ARG A 219 7.63 -8.68 6.64
N ASN A 220 6.57 -9.47 6.77
CA ASN A 220 6.23 -10.59 5.87
C ASN A 220 7.42 -11.53 5.60
N LEU A 221 8.11 -11.93 6.68
CA LEU A 221 9.26 -12.82 6.58
C LEU A 221 8.82 -14.27 6.33
N GLN A 222 9.69 -15.06 5.70
CA GLN A 222 9.43 -16.47 5.43
C GLN A 222 9.25 -17.26 6.73
N LYS A 223 8.52 -18.38 6.66
CA LYS A 223 8.20 -19.21 7.85
C LYS A 223 9.44 -19.80 8.54
N ASP A 224 10.55 -19.92 7.82
CA ASP A 224 11.83 -20.42 8.28
C ASP A 224 12.82 -19.33 8.71
N ALA A 225 12.38 -18.05 8.70
CA ALA A 225 13.19 -16.94 9.21
C ALA A 225 13.63 -17.19 10.66
N ALA A 226 14.91 -16.91 10.92
CA ALA A 226 15.57 -17.26 12.16
C ALA A 226 16.08 -16.03 12.93
N TYR A 227 15.74 -16.00 14.21
CA TYR A 227 16.09 -14.95 15.17
C TYR A 227 17.25 -15.38 16.05
N TRP A 228 18.34 -14.62 16.05
CA TRP A 228 19.45 -14.89 16.95
C TRP A 228 19.17 -14.30 18.33
N VAL A 229 19.02 -15.19 19.31
CA VAL A 229 18.69 -14.83 20.71
C VAL A 229 19.78 -15.40 21.61
N CYS A 230 20.45 -14.53 22.35
CA CYS A 230 21.68 -14.87 23.07
C CYS A 230 21.51 -15.99 24.11
N ALA A 231 20.32 -16.12 24.72
CA ALA A 231 20.03 -17.19 25.69
C ALA A 231 20.00 -18.59 25.07
N TYR A 232 19.59 -18.71 23.80
CA TYR A 232 19.45 -19.99 23.10
C TYR A 232 20.65 -20.30 22.18
N ALA A 233 21.21 -19.24 21.57
CA ALA A 233 22.31 -19.36 20.61
C ALA A 233 23.66 -19.60 21.28
N ASN A 234 23.92 -18.90 22.39
CA ASN A 234 25.16 -19.11 23.13
C ASN A 234 25.09 -20.42 23.93
N ASN A 235 26.23 -21.11 24.02
CA ASN A 235 26.43 -22.22 24.91
C ASN A 235 26.46 -21.74 26.37
N GLN A 236 25.37 -22.01 27.10
CA GLN A 236 25.20 -21.56 28.49
C GLN A 236 26.17 -22.23 29.48
N TRP A 237 26.91 -23.28 29.06
CA TRP A 237 27.98 -23.90 29.84
C TRP A 237 29.33 -23.16 29.73
N ALA A 238 29.51 -22.38 28.67
CA ALA A 238 30.76 -21.69 28.36
C ALA A 238 30.53 -20.25 27.85
N VAL A 239 29.43 -19.60 28.27
CA VAL A 239 28.97 -18.31 27.73
C VAL A 239 30.05 -17.23 27.76
N HIS A 240 30.89 -17.19 28.80
CA HIS A 240 31.99 -16.22 28.91
C HIS A 240 33.06 -16.41 27.83
N GLN A 241 33.26 -17.64 27.34
CA GLN A 241 34.20 -17.93 26.25
C GLN A 241 33.63 -17.47 24.91
N GLU A 242 32.32 -17.58 24.71
CA GLU A 242 31.67 -17.18 23.46
C GLU A 242 31.49 -15.66 23.31
N ILE A 243 31.28 -14.97 24.45
CA ILE A 243 31.26 -13.50 24.49
C ILE A 243 32.68 -12.94 24.37
N GLY A 244 33.68 -13.60 24.96
CA GLY A 244 35.07 -13.15 24.94
C GLY A 244 35.34 -11.94 25.83
N ALA A 245 36.59 -11.46 25.80
CA ALA A 245 37.06 -10.31 26.57
C ALA A 245 37.05 -8.99 25.80
N ASP A 246 36.73 -9.02 24.50
CA ASP A 246 36.59 -7.85 23.65
C ASP A 246 35.19 -7.87 23.01
N PRO A 247 34.31 -6.88 23.30
CA PRO A 247 32.97 -6.82 22.75
C PRO A 247 32.94 -6.85 21.21
N ALA A 248 33.98 -6.32 20.56
CA ALA A 248 34.11 -6.30 19.10
C ALA A 248 34.33 -7.69 18.48
N THR A 249 34.72 -8.70 19.28
CA THR A 249 34.91 -10.09 18.84
C THR A 249 33.83 -11.03 19.36
N SER A 250 32.88 -10.50 20.10
CA SER A 250 31.85 -11.27 20.78
C SER A 250 30.92 -12.02 19.82
N SER A 251 30.24 -13.05 20.32
CA SER A 251 29.19 -13.73 19.57
C SER A 251 28.09 -12.77 19.10
N PHE A 252 27.79 -11.72 19.86
CA PHE A 252 26.86 -10.66 19.48
C PHE A 252 27.30 -9.93 18.21
N GLN A 253 28.57 -9.49 18.15
CA GLN A 253 29.11 -8.78 16.99
C GLN A 253 29.10 -9.66 15.74
N ARG A 254 29.44 -10.94 15.89
CA ARG A 254 29.43 -11.92 14.79
C ARG A 254 28.02 -12.18 14.26
N ALA A 255 27.03 -12.31 15.15
CA ALA A 255 25.63 -12.51 14.77
C ALA A 255 25.05 -11.27 14.08
N MET A 256 25.24 -10.07 14.65
CA MET A 256 24.86 -8.80 14.00
C MET A 256 25.60 -8.59 12.68
N GLY A 257 26.82 -9.14 12.52
CA GLY A 257 27.58 -9.16 11.26
C GLY A 257 26.91 -9.93 10.12
N ARG A 258 25.94 -10.79 10.43
CA ARG A 258 25.19 -11.61 9.48
C ARG A 258 23.71 -11.23 9.37
N ALA A 259 23.17 -10.48 10.33
CA ALA A 259 21.77 -10.09 10.34
C ALA A 259 21.44 -9.02 9.29
N ALA A 260 20.22 -9.05 8.76
CA ALA A 260 19.63 -7.97 7.97
C ALA A 260 19.28 -6.74 8.85
N GLY A 261 19.02 -6.99 10.13
CA GLY A 261 18.71 -5.95 11.11
C GLY A 261 18.63 -6.45 12.54
N THR A 262 18.38 -5.52 13.44
CA THR A 262 18.15 -5.79 14.87
C THR A 262 16.69 -5.48 15.22
N VAL A 263 16.03 -6.41 15.92
CA VAL A 263 14.75 -6.16 16.58
C VAL A 263 14.99 -5.97 18.08
N SER A 264 14.64 -4.80 18.60
CA SER A 264 14.73 -4.46 20.02
C SER A 264 13.37 -4.69 20.69
N ILE A 265 13.34 -5.53 21.72
CA ILE A 265 12.11 -5.83 22.47
C ILE A 265 12.13 -5.07 23.80
N LEU A 266 11.09 -4.26 24.01
CA LEU A 266 10.94 -3.45 25.22
C LEU A 266 9.99 -4.12 26.21
N ASP A 267 10.45 -4.23 27.45
CA ASP A 267 9.60 -4.46 28.59
C ASP A 267 8.88 -3.16 29.01
N ARG A 268 7.98 -3.26 30.00
CA ARG A 268 7.12 -2.16 30.46
C ARG A 268 7.88 -0.97 31.05
N ASP A 269 9.12 -1.19 31.45
CA ASP A 269 9.99 -0.17 32.02
C ASP A 269 11.14 0.23 31.10
N ALA A 270 11.19 -0.32 29.87
CA ALA A 270 12.26 -0.10 28.90
C ALA A 270 13.65 -0.34 29.52
N VAL A 271 13.75 -1.33 30.41
CA VAL A 271 14.96 -1.73 31.13
C VAL A 271 16.07 -2.10 30.17
N CYS A 272 15.75 -2.63 28.98
CA CYS A 272 16.75 -2.88 27.94
C CYS A 272 17.65 -1.65 27.69
N TYR A 273 17.15 -0.42 27.76
CA TYR A 273 17.97 0.78 27.57
C TYR A 273 18.72 1.27 28.80
N THR A 274 18.60 0.56 29.93
CA THR A 274 19.49 0.74 31.08
C THR A 274 20.55 -0.35 31.14
N ARG A 275 20.45 -1.43 30.35
CA ARG A 275 21.41 -2.54 30.37
C ARG A 275 22.52 -2.35 29.36
N VAL A 276 23.77 -2.41 29.83
CA VAL A 276 24.94 -2.04 29.03
C VAL A 276 25.13 -2.89 27.76
N TRP A 277 24.80 -4.19 27.79
CA TRP A 277 24.90 -5.05 26.62
C TRP A 277 23.84 -4.71 25.56
N CYS A 278 22.60 -4.44 25.97
CA CYS A 278 21.54 -3.98 25.06
C CYS A 278 21.88 -2.59 24.46
N ILE A 279 22.50 -1.72 25.25
CA ILE A 279 23.03 -0.44 24.78
C ILE A 279 24.13 -0.65 23.75
N TYR A 280 25.03 -1.60 23.96
CA TYR A 280 26.07 -1.94 22.98
C TYR A 280 25.48 -2.47 21.67
N GLU A 281 24.50 -3.38 21.75
CA GLU A 281 23.79 -3.90 20.58
C GLU A 281 23.10 -2.78 19.80
N THR A 282 22.46 -1.85 20.51
CA THR A 282 21.88 -0.63 19.93
C THR A 282 22.97 0.23 19.29
N TYR A 283 24.09 0.45 19.97
CA TYR A 283 25.22 1.23 19.45
C TYR A 283 25.74 0.65 18.14
N ILE A 284 26.02 -0.65 18.10
CA ILE A 284 26.50 -1.31 16.88
C ILE A 284 25.46 -1.24 15.77
N SER A 285 24.18 -1.48 16.07
CA SER A 285 23.10 -1.39 15.09
C SER A 285 23.05 0.01 14.47
N THR A 286 23.18 1.06 15.29
CA THR A 286 23.17 2.46 14.83
C THR A 286 24.46 2.86 14.12
N LEU A 287 25.63 2.36 14.54
CA LEU A 287 26.89 2.58 13.84
C LEU A 287 26.85 2.00 12.43
N LYS A 288 26.36 0.77 12.26
CA LYS A 288 26.23 0.12 10.95
C LYS A 288 25.34 0.90 9.99
N GLN A 289 24.30 1.53 10.53
CA GLN A 289 23.46 2.45 9.76
C GLN A 289 24.24 3.70 9.31
N VAL A 290 25.04 4.28 10.21
CA VAL A 290 25.81 5.51 9.95
C VAL A 290 27.00 5.28 9.02
N THR A 291 27.69 4.14 9.12
CA THR A 291 28.86 3.82 8.28
C THR A 291 28.48 3.34 6.88
N GLY A 292 27.19 3.09 6.62
CA GLY A 292 26.72 2.54 5.34
C GLY A 292 27.29 1.15 5.06
N GLU A 293 27.73 0.42 6.10
CA GLU A 293 28.11 -0.97 5.97
C GLU A 293 26.89 -1.76 5.49
N LYS A 294 26.97 -2.21 4.25
CA LYS A 294 25.91 -2.97 3.60
C LYS A 294 25.69 -4.28 4.37
N GLY A 295 24.44 -4.59 4.71
CA GLY A 295 24.07 -5.96 5.08
C GLY A 295 24.39 -6.94 3.94
N LEU A 296 24.29 -8.25 4.21
CA LEU A 296 24.64 -9.31 3.24
C LEU A 296 23.94 -9.16 1.87
N ASP A 297 22.78 -8.50 1.84
CA ASP A 297 21.98 -8.30 0.62
C ASP A 297 22.20 -6.95 -0.09
N GLY A 298 23.14 -6.12 0.38
CA GLY A 298 23.40 -4.81 -0.22
C GLY A 298 22.47 -3.67 0.25
N PHE A 299 21.60 -3.93 1.24
CA PHE A 299 20.63 -2.99 1.82
C PHE A 299 21.09 -2.39 3.17
N THR A 300 20.42 -1.30 3.59
CA THR A 300 20.56 -0.62 4.90
C THR A 300 20.27 -1.58 6.05
N TYR A 301 21.12 -1.62 7.07
CA TYR A 301 20.87 -2.41 8.30
C TYR A 301 19.66 -1.86 9.05
N TYR A 302 18.61 -2.65 9.28
CA TYR A 302 17.37 -2.18 9.92
C TYR A 302 17.45 -2.22 11.45
N PHE A 303 16.79 -1.29 12.13
CA PHE A 303 16.57 -1.37 13.58
C PHE A 303 15.10 -1.10 13.91
N ASP A 304 14.42 -2.14 14.37
CA ASP A 304 12.99 -2.10 14.71
C ASP A 304 12.80 -2.24 16.22
N ILE A 305 11.72 -1.68 16.76
CA ILE A 305 11.42 -1.69 18.19
C ILE A 305 10.03 -2.26 18.41
N TYR A 306 9.88 -3.30 19.21
CA TYR A 306 8.60 -3.93 19.52
C TYR A 306 8.36 -3.99 21.01
N THR A 307 7.09 -3.93 21.41
CA THR A 307 6.67 -4.15 22.79
C THR A 307 5.30 -4.82 22.82
N TYR A 308 5.03 -5.55 23.89
CA TYR A 308 3.70 -6.09 24.16
C TYR A 308 2.96 -5.13 25.08
N ASP A 309 1.79 -4.65 24.65
CA ASP A 309 0.91 -3.83 25.49
C ASP A 309 -0.16 -4.69 26.17
N PRO A 310 -0.07 -4.92 27.50
CA PRO A 310 -1.06 -5.70 28.22
C PRO A 310 -2.44 -5.06 28.24
N LYS A 311 -2.54 -3.72 28.10
CA LYS A 311 -3.83 -3.01 28.07
C LYS A 311 -4.58 -3.32 26.78
N GLN A 312 -3.85 -3.43 25.67
CA GLN A 312 -4.40 -3.74 24.35
C GLN A 312 -4.40 -5.25 24.02
N LYS A 313 -3.74 -6.06 24.85
CA LYS A 313 -3.49 -7.48 24.62
C LYS A 313 -2.82 -7.77 23.26
N ASP A 314 -1.92 -6.91 22.82
CA ASP A 314 -1.34 -6.97 21.48
C ASP A 314 0.14 -6.57 21.49
N ALA A 315 0.91 -7.11 20.53
CA ALA A 315 2.28 -6.74 20.28
C ALA A 315 2.33 -5.65 19.20
N ILE A 316 3.13 -4.60 19.43
CA ILE A 316 3.10 -3.39 18.61
C ILE A 316 4.53 -2.95 18.32
N GLY A 317 4.81 -2.70 17.04
CA GLY A 317 6.13 -2.32 16.55
C GLY A 317 6.22 -0.88 16.05
N ILE A 318 7.37 -0.24 16.30
CA ILE A 318 7.88 0.91 15.58
C ILE A 318 8.95 0.39 14.62
N ALA A 319 8.71 0.50 13.33
CA ALA A 319 9.59 -0.05 12.31
C ALA A 319 10.31 1.04 11.52
N GLU A 320 11.53 0.74 11.08
CA GLU A 320 12.28 1.60 10.19
C GLU A 320 11.75 1.51 8.76
N GLY A 321 11.36 2.66 8.20
CA GLY A 321 10.75 2.78 6.88
C GLY A 321 9.34 2.17 6.80
N PHE A 322 8.88 1.95 5.57
CA PHE A 322 7.65 1.20 5.33
C PHE A 322 7.92 -0.30 5.40
N ILE A 323 6.98 -1.04 5.98
CA ILE A 323 7.04 -2.51 6.07
C ILE A 323 5.92 -3.15 5.25
N ALA A 324 5.98 -4.47 5.04
CA ALA A 324 5.01 -5.20 4.22
C ALA A 324 3.56 -5.03 4.73
N ALA A 325 3.36 -5.01 6.05
CA ALA A 325 2.04 -4.76 6.66
C ALA A 325 1.48 -3.35 6.37
N ASP A 326 2.32 -2.38 6.00
CA ASP A 326 1.85 -1.06 5.58
C ASP A 326 1.24 -1.12 4.15
N GLY A 327 1.44 -2.23 3.42
CA GLY A 327 1.03 -2.43 2.03
C GLY A 327 1.82 -1.56 1.06
N THR A 328 1.32 -1.42 -0.17
CA THR A 328 1.88 -0.53 -1.19
C THR A 328 0.85 0.52 -1.62
N GLY A 329 1.32 1.58 -2.28
CA GLY A 329 0.45 2.59 -2.86
C GLY A 329 0.05 3.72 -1.90
N PRO A 330 -0.98 4.52 -2.25
CA PRO A 330 -1.20 5.84 -1.68
C PRO A 330 -1.64 5.84 -0.21
N LYS A 331 -2.13 4.71 0.32
CA LYS A 331 -2.56 4.55 1.72
C LYS A 331 -1.44 4.03 2.65
N GLN A 332 -0.25 3.72 2.12
CA GLN A 332 0.85 3.09 2.87
C GLN A 332 1.25 3.89 4.12
N ALA A 333 1.46 5.20 3.99
CA ALA A 333 1.81 6.05 5.14
C ALA A 333 0.69 6.18 6.18
N ARG A 334 -0.58 6.13 5.76
CA ARG A 334 -1.73 6.11 6.68
C ARG A 334 -1.77 4.82 7.49
N ARG A 335 -1.46 3.67 6.87
CA ARG A 335 -1.40 2.35 7.53
C ARG A 335 -0.24 2.29 8.52
N LYS A 336 0.97 2.75 8.13
CA LYS A 336 2.11 2.89 9.05
C LYS A 336 1.75 3.72 10.29
N ARG A 337 1.15 4.90 10.07
CA ARG A 337 0.68 5.77 11.15
C ARG A 337 -0.30 5.05 12.07
N HIS A 338 -1.29 4.34 11.52
CA HIS A 338 -2.29 3.63 12.31
C HIS A 338 -1.64 2.56 13.19
N ARG A 339 -0.76 1.72 12.61
CA ARG A 339 -0.03 0.67 13.32
C ARG A 339 0.81 1.24 14.47
N GLU A 340 1.61 2.27 14.19
CA GLU A 340 2.52 2.87 15.19
C GLU A 340 1.80 3.74 16.22
N SER A 341 0.61 4.27 15.91
CA SER A 341 -0.18 5.08 16.85
C SER A 341 -0.59 4.32 18.12
N ARG A 342 -0.67 2.99 18.02
CA ARG A 342 -1.02 2.10 19.14
C ARG A 342 0.14 1.91 20.11
N PHE A 343 1.38 2.27 19.74
CA PHE A 343 2.53 2.09 20.60
C PHE A 343 2.36 2.87 21.93
N PRO A 344 2.69 2.27 23.10
CA PRO A 344 2.43 2.89 24.39
C PRO A 344 3.15 4.23 24.56
N PHE A 345 2.38 5.31 24.71
CA PHE A 345 2.94 6.67 24.80
C PHE A 345 3.82 6.87 26.04
N GLU A 346 3.47 6.21 27.16
CA GLU A 346 4.27 6.23 28.39
C GLU A 346 5.68 5.67 28.18
N LEU A 347 5.84 4.60 27.39
CA LEU A 347 7.14 4.02 27.05
C LEU A 347 7.97 4.97 26.19
N ILE A 348 7.34 5.64 25.22
CA ILE A 348 7.99 6.66 24.40
C ILE A 348 8.50 7.82 25.27
N MET A 349 7.69 8.26 26.23
CA MET A 349 8.10 9.34 27.14
C MET A 349 9.28 8.95 28.02
N LYS A 350 9.31 7.72 28.56
CA LYS A 350 10.47 7.17 29.29
C LYS A 350 11.72 7.15 28.42
N ALA A 351 11.56 6.88 27.12
CA ALA A 351 12.69 6.78 26.23
C ALA A 351 13.48 8.09 26.07
N PHE A 352 12.85 9.26 26.25
CA PHE A 352 13.56 10.55 26.21
C PHE A 352 14.46 10.81 27.43
N ASP A 353 14.38 9.98 28.47
CA ASP A 353 15.21 10.03 29.67
C ASP A 353 16.37 9.03 29.62
N ILE A 354 16.55 8.34 28.49
CA ILE A 354 17.65 7.38 28.31
C ILE A 354 19.00 8.12 28.36
N ARG A 355 19.91 7.55 29.15
CA ARG A 355 21.29 8.00 29.35
C ARG A 355 22.20 6.79 29.33
N VAL A 356 22.82 6.51 28.18
CA VAL A 356 23.66 5.32 28.00
C VAL A 356 24.91 5.33 28.89
N GLU A 357 25.41 6.49 29.29
CA GLU A 357 26.49 6.66 30.25
C GLU A 357 26.13 6.17 31.66
N HIS A 358 24.84 6.07 31.97
CA HIS A 358 24.31 5.53 33.23
C HIS A 358 23.95 4.05 33.14
N ALA A 359 24.40 3.37 32.08
CA ALA A 359 24.17 1.95 31.90
C ALA A 359 24.58 1.11 33.11
N GLU A 360 23.76 0.12 33.41
CA GLU A 360 23.95 -0.88 34.44
C GLU A 360 24.43 -2.19 33.83
N ALA A 361 25.24 -2.92 34.60
CA ALA A 361 25.66 -4.27 34.26
C ALA A 361 25.64 -5.15 35.50
N THR A 362 25.37 -6.44 35.31
CA THR A 362 25.56 -7.44 36.37
C THR A 362 27.04 -7.54 36.76
N ARG A 363 27.94 -7.35 35.79
CA ARG A 363 29.38 -7.32 35.98
C ARG A 363 29.93 -5.94 35.65
N GLU A 364 30.53 -5.28 36.64
CA GLU A 364 31.16 -3.97 36.46
C GLU A 364 32.26 -4.01 35.38
N SER A 365 32.95 -5.14 35.19
CA SER A 365 33.91 -5.33 34.10
C SER A 365 33.30 -5.07 32.71
N ASP A 366 32.08 -5.56 32.49
CA ASP A 366 31.39 -5.47 31.20
C ASP A 366 30.95 -4.03 30.98
N ARG A 367 30.47 -3.36 32.04
CA ARG A 367 30.11 -1.94 32.02
C ARG A 367 31.30 -1.09 31.56
N ARG A 368 32.47 -1.30 32.17
CA ARG A 368 33.68 -0.54 31.80
C ARG A 368 34.09 -0.79 30.37
N MET A 369 34.18 -2.06 30.00
CA MET A 369 34.63 -2.50 28.68
C MET A 369 33.76 -1.95 27.55
N ILE A 370 32.44 -2.02 27.70
CA ILE A 370 31.49 -1.55 26.68
C ILE A 370 31.47 -0.04 26.57
N LEU A 371 31.37 0.68 27.69
CA LEU A 371 31.35 2.14 27.66
C LEU A 371 32.65 2.69 27.07
N ASN A 372 33.80 2.12 27.45
CA ASN A 372 35.09 2.47 26.85
C ASN A 372 35.19 2.06 25.37
N SER A 373 34.52 0.99 24.93
CA SER A 373 34.43 0.60 23.53
C SER A 373 33.62 1.62 22.72
N ILE A 374 32.48 2.09 23.23
CA ILE A 374 31.68 3.17 22.62
C ILE A 374 32.49 4.48 22.57
N ALA A 375 33.30 4.74 23.60
CA ALA A 375 34.20 5.88 23.64
C ALA A 375 35.50 5.70 22.82
N GLN A 376 35.69 4.54 22.17
CA GLN A 376 36.90 4.19 21.41
C GLN A 376 38.20 4.40 22.20
N ALA A 377 38.19 4.08 23.49
CA ALA A 377 39.34 4.22 24.36
C ALA A 377 40.41 3.15 24.07
N ALA A 378 41.69 3.51 24.21
CA ALA A 378 42.81 2.59 24.02
C ALA A 378 42.89 1.50 25.10
N ASP A 379 42.44 1.79 26.32
CA ASP A 379 42.31 0.82 27.42
C ASP A 379 40.83 0.66 27.76
N LEU A 380 40.28 -0.54 27.53
CA LEU A 380 38.88 -0.85 27.79
C LEU A 380 38.58 -1.09 29.29
N SER A 381 39.60 -1.33 30.12
CA SER A 381 39.44 -1.67 31.54
C SER A 381 39.37 -0.47 32.47
N GLN A 382 39.76 0.71 31.98
CA GLN A 382 39.79 1.96 32.74
C GLN A 382 38.40 2.40 33.21
N ALA A 383 38.35 3.38 34.12
CA ALA A 383 37.08 3.99 34.51
C ALA A 383 36.45 4.71 33.30
N PRO A 384 35.18 4.44 32.95
CA PRO A 384 34.50 5.11 31.86
C PRO A 384 34.42 6.61 32.08
N ALA A 385 34.51 7.37 30.99
CA ALA A 385 34.21 8.79 31.03
C ALA A 385 32.77 9.01 31.54
N LEU A 386 32.55 10.09 32.29
CA LEU A 386 31.20 10.49 32.72
C LEU A 386 30.39 11.04 31.55
N GLU A 387 31.05 11.70 30.60
CA GLU A 387 30.47 12.27 29.39
C GLU A 387 31.41 11.99 28.21
N HIS A 388 30.85 11.69 27.05
CA HIS A 388 31.61 11.45 25.82
C HIS A 388 30.72 11.69 24.59
N GLU A 389 31.31 12.13 23.47
CA GLU A 389 30.57 12.38 22.22
C GLU A 389 29.88 11.11 21.71
N GLY A 390 30.52 9.95 21.84
CA GLY A 390 29.93 8.65 21.47
C GLY A 390 28.67 8.31 22.30
N TYR A 391 28.62 8.67 23.58
CA TYR A 391 27.42 8.47 24.41
C TYR A 391 26.30 9.43 23.99
N ALA A 392 26.65 10.71 23.80
CA ALA A 392 25.72 11.73 23.35
C ALA A 392 25.09 11.37 22.00
N ALA A 393 25.91 10.94 21.02
CA ALA A 393 25.45 10.51 19.71
C ALA A 393 24.48 9.33 19.79
N LEU A 394 24.76 8.34 20.64
CA LEU A 394 23.88 7.19 20.83
C LEU A 394 22.55 7.57 21.50
N ASN A 395 22.62 8.39 22.56
CA ASN A 395 21.44 8.96 23.20
C ASN A 395 20.57 9.73 22.17
N ASP A 396 21.17 10.57 21.34
CA ASP A 396 20.46 11.38 20.36
C ASP A 396 19.80 10.52 19.25
N VAL A 397 20.43 9.42 18.83
CA VAL A 397 19.80 8.47 17.88
C VAL A 397 18.59 7.79 18.49
N LEU A 398 18.69 7.30 19.73
CA LEU A 398 17.57 6.68 20.44
C LEU A 398 16.42 7.68 20.63
N HIS A 399 16.72 8.85 21.17
CA HIS A 399 15.73 9.91 21.37
C HIS A 399 15.05 10.32 20.06
N GLY A 400 15.82 10.44 18.97
CA GLY A 400 15.29 10.76 17.64
C GLY A 400 14.31 9.73 17.12
N ARG A 401 14.60 8.43 17.29
CA ARG A 401 13.72 7.33 16.86
C ARG A 401 12.37 7.38 17.57
N PHE A 402 12.40 7.49 18.89
CA PHE A 402 11.17 7.62 19.68
C PHE A 402 10.42 8.91 19.35
N ALA A 403 11.13 10.02 19.17
CA ALA A 403 10.54 11.28 18.77
C ALA A 403 9.82 11.20 17.43
N ALA A 404 10.40 10.54 16.43
CA ALA A 404 9.78 10.35 15.12
C ALA A 404 8.48 9.54 15.22
N ALA A 405 8.49 8.44 15.99
CA ALA A 405 7.32 7.58 16.17
C ALA A 405 6.16 8.26 16.92
N SER A 406 6.47 9.06 17.95
CA SER A 406 5.43 9.77 18.71
C SER A 406 5.06 11.13 18.17
N PHE A 407 5.81 11.71 17.23
CA PHE A 407 5.62 13.11 16.80
C PHE A 407 4.17 13.40 16.39
N VAL A 408 3.60 12.53 15.55
CA VAL A 408 2.22 12.68 15.05
C VAL A 408 1.20 12.54 16.18
N LYS A 409 1.40 11.60 17.10
CA LYS A 409 0.52 11.37 18.26
C LYS A 409 0.60 12.53 19.25
N ALA A 410 1.80 13.03 19.52
CA ALA A 410 2.04 14.19 20.37
C ALA A 410 1.38 15.46 19.80
N ALA A 411 1.43 15.64 18.47
CA ALA A 411 0.75 16.72 17.77
C ALA A 411 -0.78 16.56 17.82
N ALA A 412 -1.30 15.33 17.70
CA ALA A 412 -2.73 15.05 17.80
C ALA A 412 -3.30 15.38 19.18
N VAL A 413 -2.55 15.11 20.26
CA VAL A 413 -2.97 15.39 21.65
C VAL A 413 -2.77 16.88 22.02
N GLY A 414 -2.11 17.67 21.17
CA GLY A 414 -1.86 19.10 21.45
C GLY A 414 -0.79 19.34 22.52
N THR A 415 0.15 18.39 22.68
CA THR A 415 1.26 18.52 23.63
C THR A 415 2.35 19.44 23.11
N ASN A 416 3.21 19.95 24.00
CA ASN A 416 4.37 20.73 23.60
C ASN A 416 5.39 19.86 22.82
N LEU A 417 5.60 20.19 21.54
CA LEU A 417 6.46 19.45 20.63
C LEU A 417 7.96 19.78 20.76
N SER A 418 8.37 20.74 21.59
CA SER A 418 9.77 21.18 21.68
C SER A 418 10.75 20.07 22.06
N ARG A 419 10.33 19.13 22.91
CA ARG A 419 11.17 17.96 23.28
C ARG A 419 11.37 17.01 22.10
N HIS A 420 10.32 16.77 21.32
CA HIS A 420 10.36 15.92 20.13
C HIS A 420 11.22 16.58 19.04
N ALA A 421 11.00 17.86 18.80
CA ALA A 421 11.77 18.69 17.90
C ALA A 421 13.27 18.69 18.24
N ALA A 422 13.64 18.96 19.50
CA ALA A 422 15.04 18.96 19.95
C ALA A 422 15.71 17.58 19.89
N ALA A 423 14.94 16.49 20.04
CA ALA A 423 15.45 15.14 19.85
C ALA A 423 15.64 14.81 18.36
N LEU A 424 14.70 15.20 17.52
CA LEU A 424 14.78 14.99 16.07
C LEU A 424 15.94 15.77 15.45
N SER A 425 16.16 17.01 15.86
CA SER A 425 17.22 17.87 15.29
C SER A 425 18.63 17.37 15.58
N ARG A 426 18.82 16.73 16.75
CA ARG A 426 20.08 16.10 17.13
C ARG A 426 20.21 14.65 16.64
N SER A 427 19.11 14.08 16.16
CA SER A 427 19.11 12.72 15.65
C SER A 427 19.96 12.59 14.38
N ARG A 428 20.43 11.37 14.11
CA ARG A 428 21.13 11.02 12.87
C ARG A 428 20.29 10.10 11.99
N LEU A 429 18.98 10.36 11.94
CA LEU A 429 18.05 9.54 11.17
C LEU A 429 18.27 9.75 9.67
N HIS A 430 18.45 8.65 8.94
CA HIS A 430 18.53 8.64 7.49
C HIS A 430 17.16 8.70 6.83
N GLN A 431 16.12 8.20 7.50
CA GLN A 431 14.76 8.18 7.00
C GLN A 431 13.79 8.76 8.04
N LEU A 432 12.87 9.61 7.57
CA LEU A 432 11.79 10.17 8.38
C LEU A 432 10.47 10.06 7.62
N THR A 433 9.45 9.52 8.28
CA THR A 433 8.10 9.37 7.70
C THR A 433 7.07 9.86 8.70
N LEU A 434 6.41 10.97 8.38
CA LEU A 434 5.37 11.56 9.24
C LEU A 434 4.12 11.83 8.40
N HIS A 435 2.96 11.33 8.84
CA HIS A 435 1.68 11.56 8.19
C HIS A 435 0.65 12.13 9.18
N PHE A 436 0.21 13.35 8.94
CA PHE A 436 -0.60 14.17 9.83
C PHE A 436 -2.12 14.21 9.50
N GLY A 437 -2.67 13.19 8.82
CA GLY A 437 -4.13 13.08 8.59
C GLY A 437 -4.97 12.72 9.83
N GLY A 438 -6.31 12.62 9.72
CA GLY A 438 -7.19 12.17 10.82
C GLY A 438 -7.16 13.07 12.08
N ASP A 439 -7.01 12.48 13.28
CA ASP A 439 -7.15 13.20 14.57
C ASP A 439 -6.26 14.43 14.75
N CYS A 440 -5.09 14.51 14.10
CA CYS A 440 -4.21 15.67 14.21
C CYS A 440 -4.64 16.86 13.34
N GLN A 441 -5.58 16.70 12.41
CA GLN A 441 -6.02 17.78 11.50
C GLN A 441 -6.57 19.01 12.25
N LYS A 442 -7.15 18.80 13.45
CA LYS A 442 -7.74 19.86 14.27
C LYS A 442 -6.71 20.62 15.13
N ASN A 443 -5.55 20.02 15.41
CA ASN A 443 -4.57 20.55 16.37
C ASN A 443 -3.24 20.96 15.72
N LEU A 444 -2.97 20.49 14.50
CA LEU A 444 -1.77 20.87 13.76
C LEU A 444 -1.90 22.28 13.18
N LYS A 445 -0.90 23.13 13.47
CA LYS A 445 -0.84 24.56 13.12
C LYS A 445 0.51 24.86 12.45
N ASP A 446 0.61 26.01 11.79
CA ASP A 446 1.83 26.44 11.12
C ASP A 446 3.04 26.47 12.05
N GLU A 447 2.87 26.88 13.31
CA GLU A 447 3.94 26.87 14.33
C GLU A 447 4.52 25.47 14.58
N HIS A 448 3.68 24.43 14.53
CA HIS A 448 4.10 23.04 14.71
C HIS A 448 4.88 22.55 13.48
N VAL A 449 4.45 22.91 12.28
CA VAL A 449 5.15 22.56 11.04
C VAL A 449 6.47 23.32 10.91
N ALA A 450 6.49 24.60 11.31
CA ALA A 450 7.72 25.38 11.36
C ALA A 450 8.73 24.80 12.36
N LEU A 451 8.26 24.39 13.55
CA LEU A 451 9.10 23.72 14.53
C LEU A 451 9.66 22.39 13.97
N LEU A 452 8.83 21.58 13.30
CA LEU A 452 9.28 20.36 12.63
C LEU A 452 10.32 20.66 11.55
N ALA A 453 10.05 21.63 10.68
CA ALA A 453 10.93 22.02 9.57
C ALA A 453 12.31 22.46 10.07
N CYS A 454 12.36 23.28 11.14
CA CYS A 454 13.63 23.69 11.77
C CYS A 454 14.34 22.57 12.53
N SER A 455 13.69 21.42 12.72
CA SER A 455 14.19 20.31 13.52
C SER A 455 14.47 19.05 12.72
N LEU A 456 14.50 19.14 11.38
CA LEU A 456 14.85 18.02 10.53
C LEU A 456 16.35 17.66 10.70
N PRO A 457 16.73 16.37 10.59
CA PRO A 457 18.13 15.92 10.69
C PRO A 457 18.99 16.36 9.47
N PHE A 458 19.37 17.64 9.39
CA PHE A 458 19.94 18.23 8.17
C PHE A 458 21.20 17.54 7.62
N GLU A 459 22.04 16.97 8.49
CA GLU A 459 23.33 16.38 8.12
C GLU A 459 23.24 14.90 7.69
N SER A 460 22.11 14.22 7.94
CA SER A 460 22.02 12.76 7.80
C SER A 460 20.81 12.28 6.99
N LEU A 461 19.74 13.08 6.91
CA LEU A 461 18.49 12.67 6.29
C LEU A 461 18.65 12.47 4.77
N GLN A 462 18.28 11.28 4.30
CA GLN A 462 18.30 10.87 2.89
C GLN A 462 16.88 10.66 2.35
N ASP A 463 15.96 10.20 3.19
CA ASP A 463 14.58 9.93 2.82
C ASP A 463 13.60 10.71 3.70
N LEU A 464 12.76 11.52 3.08
CA LEU A 464 11.76 12.30 3.79
C LEU A 464 10.38 12.06 3.19
N PHE A 465 9.47 11.51 3.98
CA PHE A 465 8.04 11.49 3.68
C PHE A 465 7.31 12.39 4.68
N LEU A 466 6.58 13.38 4.16
CA LEU A 466 5.70 14.24 4.95
C LEU A 466 4.31 14.31 4.31
N GLY A 467 3.28 13.89 5.05
CA GLY A 467 1.88 13.96 4.61
C GLY A 467 1.06 14.89 5.50
N PHE A 468 0.34 15.83 4.91
CA PHE A 468 -0.49 16.83 5.58
C PHE A 468 -1.93 16.84 5.05
N GLN A 469 -2.41 15.73 4.48
CA GLN A 469 -3.72 15.68 3.86
C GLN A 469 -4.86 15.94 4.84
N GLY A 470 -5.75 16.86 4.47
CA GLY A 470 -6.86 17.32 5.31
C GLY A 470 -6.48 18.31 6.43
N CYS A 471 -5.21 18.72 6.57
CA CYS A 471 -4.77 19.72 7.54
C CYS A 471 -5.12 21.17 7.11
N ARG A 472 -6.41 21.52 7.08
CA ARG A 472 -6.93 22.82 6.59
C ARG A 472 -6.53 24.08 7.38
N GLN A 473 -5.90 23.89 8.54
CA GLN A 473 -5.39 24.98 9.37
C GLN A 473 -4.00 25.46 8.95
N LEU A 474 -3.31 24.70 8.12
CA LEU A 474 -1.98 25.06 7.62
C LEU A 474 -2.11 26.08 6.49
N SER A 475 -1.13 26.97 6.37
CA SER A 475 -1.09 28.04 5.36
C SER A 475 0.27 28.08 4.63
N ASP A 476 0.49 29.12 3.84
CA ASP A 476 1.79 29.40 3.21
C ASP A 476 2.93 29.50 4.23
N VAL A 477 2.65 29.85 5.49
CA VAL A 477 3.67 29.88 6.55
C VAL A 477 4.31 28.50 6.76
N ALA A 478 3.51 27.44 6.78
CA ALA A 478 4.02 26.07 6.86
C ALA A 478 4.82 25.68 5.61
N ALA A 479 4.36 26.05 4.41
CA ALA A 479 5.05 25.78 3.17
C ALA A 479 6.39 26.53 3.04
N VAL A 480 6.45 27.78 3.50
CA VAL A 480 7.68 28.58 3.57
C VAL A 480 8.69 27.97 4.53
N ALA A 481 8.24 27.51 5.70
CA ALA A 481 9.12 26.84 6.65
C ALA A 481 9.67 25.53 6.08
N LEU A 482 8.82 24.71 5.43
CA LEU A 482 9.23 23.48 4.76
C LEU A 482 10.19 23.77 3.60
N GLY A 483 9.90 24.75 2.74
CA GLY A 483 10.78 25.14 1.63
C GLY A 483 12.17 25.57 2.13
N SER A 484 12.21 26.38 3.20
CA SER A 484 13.49 26.78 3.81
C SER A 484 14.30 25.59 4.34
N ALA A 485 13.61 24.62 4.96
CA ALA A 485 14.25 23.42 5.46
C ALA A 485 14.74 22.50 4.32
N LEU A 486 13.93 22.31 3.27
CA LEU A 486 14.32 21.53 2.08
C LEU A 486 15.58 22.09 1.43
N GLY A 487 15.72 23.42 1.36
CA GLY A 487 16.93 24.08 0.86
C GLY A 487 18.21 23.79 1.66
N SER A 488 18.08 23.30 2.89
CA SER A 488 19.21 22.97 3.78
C SER A 488 19.54 21.47 3.80
N LEU A 489 18.72 20.61 3.19
CA LEU A 489 18.88 19.15 3.20
C LEU A 489 19.80 18.65 2.08
N THR A 490 21.11 18.84 2.26
CA THR A 490 22.12 18.55 1.21
C THR A 490 22.31 17.06 0.85
N ARG A 491 21.82 16.13 1.68
CA ARG A 491 21.94 14.67 1.46
C ARG A 491 20.64 13.98 1.05
N LEU A 492 19.57 14.74 0.84
CA LEU A 492 18.25 14.21 0.54
C LEU A 492 18.23 13.55 -0.84
N ARG A 493 17.92 12.25 -0.88
CA ARG A 493 17.80 11.43 -2.10
C ARG A 493 16.37 11.19 -2.50
N ARG A 494 15.47 10.98 -1.53
CA ARG A 494 14.05 10.74 -1.80
C ARG A 494 13.19 11.70 -0.98
N LEU A 495 12.30 12.40 -1.68
CA LEU A 495 11.34 13.30 -1.05
C LEU A 495 9.93 12.93 -1.49
N GLU A 496 9.06 12.65 -0.53
CA GLU A 496 7.62 12.57 -0.74
C GLU A 496 6.91 13.60 0.14
N LEU A 497 6.24 14.56 -0.49
CA LEU A 497 5.53 15.63 0.20
C LEU A 497 4.08 15.68 -0.31
N ARG A 498 3.14 15.35 0.58
CA ARG A 498 1.71 15.34 0.25
C ARG A 498 0.97 16.42 1.02
N LEU A 499 0.56 17.46 0.30
CA LEU A 499 -0.17 18.63 0.79
C LEU A 499 -1.60 18.66 0.26
N SER A 500 -2.10 17.57 -0.35
CA SER A 500 -3.40 17.58 -1.01
C SER A 500 -4.58 17.68 -0.05
N SER A 501 -5.59 18.47 -0.45
CA SER A 501 -6.81 18.74 0.35
C SER A 501 -6.55 19.20 1.79
N GLY A 502 -5.34 19.67 2.08
CA GLY A 502 -4.81 19.95 3.41
C GLY A 502 -4.56 21.44 3.63
N PRO A 503 -3.30 21.91 3.63
CA PRO A 503 -2.98 23.33 3.84
C PRO A 503 -3.67 24.24 2.82
N GLN A 504 -3.94 25.50 3.14
CA GLN A 504 -4.46 26.51 2.21
C GLN A 504 -3.31 27.22 1.51
N LEU A 505 -2.66 26.54 0.55
CA LEU A 505 -1.49 27.07 -0.15
C LEU A 505 -1.90 28.03 -1.26
N SER A 506 -1.13 29.11 -1.41
CA SER A 506 -1.14 30.01 -2.56
C SER A 506 0.13 29.88 -3.38
N ASP A 507 0.24 30.68 -4.44
CA ASP A 507 1.46 30.80 -5.26
C ASP A 507 2.71 31.13 -4.44
N GLU A 508 2.56 31.86 -3.33
CA GLU A 508 3.68 32.20 -2.44
C GLU A 508 4.24 30.95 -1.75
N GLY A 509 3.37 30.10 -1.20
CA GLY A 509 3.78 28.84 -0.58
C GLY A 509 4.39 27.87 -1.59
N VAL A 510 3.83 27.77 -2.80
CA VAL A 510 4.39 26.96 -3.89
C VAL A 510 5.76 27.47 -4.33
N GLY A 511 5.90 28.80 -4.48
CA GLY A 511 7.17 29.44 -4.82
C GLY A 511 8.25 29.18 -3.79
N ALA A 512 7.90 29.21 -2.50
CA ALA A 512 8.85 28.90 -1.42
C ALA A 512 9.30 27.43 -1.43
N LEU A 513 8.39 26.49 -1.69
CA LEU A 513 8.75 25.07 -1.86
C LEU A 513 9.65 24.87 -3.09
N ALA A 514 9.33 25.51 -4.21
CA ALA A 514 10.15 25.44 -5.43
C ALA A 514 11.57 26.00 -5.21
N ALA A 515 11.69 27.13 -4.50
CA ALA A 515 12.98 27.71 -4.15
C ALA A 515 13.80 26.79 -3.23
N GLY A 516 13.14 26.14 -2.26
CA GLY A 516 13.75 25.14 -1.39
C GLY A 516 14.30 23.94 -2.15
N LEU A 517 13.49 23.38 -3.06
CA LEU A 517 13.90 22.26 -3.92
C LEU A 517 15.09 22.64 -4.81
N LEU A 518 15.13 23.84 -5.38
CA LEU A 518 16.28 24.28 -6.17
C LEU A 518 17.56 24.50 -5.33
N GLY A 519 17.42 24.97 -4.08
CA GLY A 519 18.55 25.34 -3.23
C GLY A 519 19.29 24.17 -2.57
N GLY A 520 18.58 23.08 -2.23
CA GLY A 520 19.12 22.00 -1.38
C GLY A 520 19.52 20.71 -2.08
N SER A 521 19.25 20.57 -3.38
CA SER A 521 18.84 19.27 -3.92
C SER A 521 19.70 18.67 -5.04
N SER A 522 21.00 18.98 -5.09
CA SER A 522 21.90 18.36 -6.08
C SER A 522 22.04 16.84 -5.96
N THR A 523 21.55 16.24 -4.86
CA THR A 523 21.62 14.81 -4.55
C THR A 523 20.27 14.09 -4.63
N LEU A 524 19.17 14.79 -4.95
CA LEU A 524 17.84 14.22 -4.99
C LEU A 524 17.66 13.36 -6.26
N GLU A 525 17.28 12.11 -6.05
CA GLU A 525 17.09 11.07 -7.06
C GLU A 525 15.60 10.82 -7.34
N SER A 526 14.75 10.95 -6.31
CA SER A 526 13.30 10.72 -6.39
C SER A 526 12.50 11.85 -5.74
N LEU A 527 11.52 12.37 -6.47
CA LEU A 527 10.59 13.41 -6.00
C LEU A 527 9.14 12.98 -6.26
N ASN A 528 8.36 12.88 -5.18
CA ASN A 528 6.91 12.73 -5.24
C ASN A 528 6.23 13.90 -4.51
N LEU A 529 5.68 14.85 -5.26
CA LEU A 529 5.06 16.06 -4.72
C LEU A 529 3.58 16.11 -5.09
N ASP A 530 2.70 16.08 -4.09
CA ASP A 530 1.26 16.19 -4.28
C ASP A 530 0.75 17.49 -3.64
N ILE A 531 0.50 18.51 -4.47
CA ILE A 531 -0.11 19.78 -4.08
C ILE A 531 -1.49 19.97 -4.73
N SER A 532 -2.17 18.86 -5.02
CA SER A 532 -3.52 18.88 -5.59
C SER A 532 -4.60 19.32 -4.58
N ALA A 533 -5.79 19.63 -5.08
CA ALA A 533 -6.94 20.17 -4.36
C ALA A 533 -6.65 21.46 -3.56
N GLN A 534 -5.87 22.38 -4.13
CA GLN A 534 -5.47 23.64 -3.50
C GLN A 534 -6.16 24.83 -4.16
N SER A 535 -7.07 25.51 -3.46
CA SER A 535 -7.95 26.52 -4.08
C SER A 535 -7.30 27.87 -4.45
N ARG A 536 -6.03 28.12 -4.10
CA ARG A 536 -5.37 29.43 -4.26
C ARG A 536 -4.08 29.39 -5.10
N ILE A 537 -3.77 28.25 -5.70
CA ILE A 537 -2.59 28.05 -6.56
C ILE A 537 -3.00 28.31 -8.01
N THR A 538 -2.22 29.11 -8.74
CA THR A 538 -2.41 29.40 -10.17
C THR A 538 -1.62 28.45 -11.08
N GLU A 539 -2.01 28.35 -12.35
CA GLU A 539 -1.24 27.59 -13.34
C GLU A 539 0.19 28.13 -13.53
N ALA A 540 0.38 29.44 -13.34
CA ALA A 540 1.69 30.08 -13.47
C ALA A 540 2.68 29.59 -12.40
N SER A 541 2.22 29.40 -11.16
CA SER A 541 3.06 28.89 -10.07
C SER A 541 3.33 27.39 -10.23
N CYS A 542 2.33 26.61 -10.66
CA CYS A 542 2.51 25.22 -11.09
C CYS A 542 3.57 25.08 -12.20
N GLY A 543 3.50 25.92 -13.24
CA GLY A 543 4.49 25.96 -14.31
C GLY A 543 5.87 26.47 -13.88
N SER A 544 5.94 27.32 -12.84
CA SER A 544 7.21 27.71 -12.22
C SER A 544 7.84 26.54 -11.47
N LEU A 545 7.06 25.82 -10.66
CA LEU A 545 7.50 24.64 -9.92
C LEU A 545 7.96 23.53 -10.87
N ALA A 546 7.22 23.25 -11.95
CA ALA A 546 7.62 22.27 -12.96
C ALA A 546 8.98 22.62 -13.59
N ARG A 547 9.18 23.88 -14.00
CA ARG A 547 10.46 24.36 -14.54
C ARG A 547 11.60 24.29 -13.51
N SER A 548 11.31 24.56 -12.24
CA SER A 548 12.28 24.39 -11.15
C SER A 548 12.73 22.93 -11.01
N VAL A 549 11.80 21.98 -11.11
CA VAL A 549 12.12 20.55 -11.06
C VAL A 549 12.87 20.09 -12.32
N GLU A 550 12.52 20.59 -13.51
CA GLU A 550 13.23 20.28 -14.77
C GLU A 550 14.71 20.70 -14.74
N GLN A 551 15.07 21.71 -13.95
CA GLN A 551 16.47 22.17 -13.80
C GLN A 551 17.32 21.22 -12.93
N MET A 552 16.72 20.22 -12.30
CA MET A 552 17.40 19.31 -11.38
C MET A 552 17.89 18.05 -12.11
N LEU A 553 19.14 18.10 -12.57
CA LEU A 553 19.77 17.08 -13.42
C LEU A 553 19.96 15.69 -12.75
N SER A 554 19.82 15.57 -11.43
CA SER A 554 20.05 14.33 -10.66
C SER A 554 18.82 13.43 -10.54
N LEU A 555 17.63 13.89 -10.96
CA LEU A 555 16.37 13.16 -10.75
C LEU A 555 16.21 11.98 -11.71
N GLN A 556 16.02 10.79 -11.15
CA GLN A 556 15.74 9.55 -11.89
C GLN A 556 14.24 9.21 -11.90
N GLN A 557 13.51 9.65 -10.88
CA GLN A 557 12.07 9.42 -10.75
C GLN A 557 11.37 10.70 -10.26
N VAL A 558 10.39 11.17 -11.03
CA VAL A 558 9.63 12.38 -10.69
C VAL A 558 8.14 12.11 -10.89
N GLN A 559 7.36 12.34 -9.83
CA GLN A 559 5.91 12.35 -9.86
C GLN A 559 5.43 13.63 -9.19
N ILE A 560 4.72 14.48 -9.93
CA ILE A 560 4.13 15.70 -9.38
C ILE A 560 2.65 15.68 -9.68
N SER A 561 1.84 15.71 -8.62
CA SER A 561 0.38 15.86 -8.72
C SER A 561 0.03 17.32 -8.42
N LEU A 562 -0.33 18.05 -9.47
CA LEU A 562 -0.71 19.47 -9.41
C LEU A 562 -2.20 19.59 -9.68
N SER A 563 -2.90 20.41 -8.90
CA SER A 563 -4.15 21.00 -9.39
C SER A 563 -4.23 22.43 -8.88
N ALA A 564 -4.14 23.39 -9.80
CA ALA A 564 -4.40 24.79 -9.52
C ALA A 564 -5.84 24.95 -9.06
N GLY A 565 -6.02 25.75 -8.02
CA GLY A 565 -7.32 26.18 -7.57
C GLY A 565 -7.74 27.36 -8.38
N SER A 566 -8.76 27.20 -9.20
CA SER A 566 -9.45 28.35 -9.75
C SER A 566 -10.00 29.17 -8.58
N PRO A 567 -9.64 30.47 -8.47
CA PRO A 567 -10.28 31.36 -7.52
C PRO A 567 -11.77 31.38 -7.85
N GLY A 568 -12.60 31.45 -6.81
CA GLY A 568 -14.02 31.74 -6.99
C GLY A 568 -14.20 33.16 -7.55
N GLU A 569 -14.04 33.31 -8.87
CA GLU A 569 -14.61 34.31 -9.76
C GLU A 569 -14.78 33.63 -11.13
N PRO A 570 -15.84 33.99 -11.89
CA PRO A 570 -16.64 33.05 -12.66
C PRO A 570 -15.79 32.21 -13.63
N HIS A 571 -16.00 30.90 -13.61
CA HIS A 571 -15.55 29.95 -14.62
C HIS A 571 -15.70 30.59 -16.00
N VAL A 572 -14.59 31.08 -16.58
CA VAL A 572 -14.56 31.27 -18.02
C VAL A 572 -14.43 29.85 -18.57
N PRO A 573 -15.43 29.35 -19.32
CA PRO A 573 -15.38 28.00 -19.84
C PRO A 573 -14.13 27.88 -20.68
N ASP A 574 -13.27 26.90 -20.38
CA ASP A 574 -12.32 26.42 -21.38
C ASP A 574 -13.12 26.17 -22.65
N ARG A 575 -12.77 26.92 -23.71
CA ARG A 575 -13.56 27.01 -24.93
C ARG A 575 -14.01 25.60 -25.31
N ILE A 576 -15.33 25.44 -25.37
CA ILE A 576 -15.97 24.25 -25.93
C ILE A 576 -15.25 23.97 -27.26
N GLY A 577 -14.70 22.76 -27.44
CA GLY A 577 -13.85 22.39 -28.58
C GLY A 577 -12.40 22.04 -28.26
N CYS A 578 -11.85 22.44 -27.11
CA CYS A 578 -10.56 21.95 -26.62
C CYS A 578 -10.77 20.72 -25.70
N VAL A 579 -10.07 19.62 -25.96
CA VAL A 579 -10.09 18.39 -25.15
C VAL A 579 -8.74 18.13 -24.49
N HIS A 580 -8.73 17.60 -23.27
CA HIS A 580 -7.52 17.35 -22.48
C HIS A 580 -7.54 15.94 -21.87
N HIS A 581 -6.59 15.10 -22.31
CA HIS A 581 -6.59 13.65 -22.10
C HIS A 581 -7.95 12.98 -22.40
N PRO A 582 -8.50 13.15 -23.62
CA PRO A 582 -9.74 12.47 -23.97
C PRO A 582 -9.54 10.95 -23.98
N CYS A 583 -10.54 10.20 -23.51
CA CYS A 583 -10.41 8.75 -23.36
C CYS A 583 -11.59 7.96 -23.92
N GLY A 584 -12.84 8.29 -23.57
CA GLY A 584 -14.03 7.64 -24.11
C GLY A 584 -14.52 8.31 -25.39
N VAL A 585 -14.89 7.52 -26.40
CA VAL A 585 -15.54 8.00 -27.63
C VAL A 585 -16.72 7.10 -27.98
N ALA A 586 -17.87 7.67 -28.31
CA ALA A 586 -19.03 6.93 -28.84
C ALA A 586 -19.76 7.73 -29.91
N PHE A 587 -20.38 7.05 -30.87
CA PHE A 587 -21.26 7.67 -31.86
C PHE A 587 -22.72 7.54 -31.45
N ASP A 588 -23.54 8.51 -31.86
CA ASP A 588 -24.99 8.35 -31.87
C ASP A 588 -25.41 7.31 -32.92
N ARG A 589 -26.67 6.86 -32.85
CA ARG A 589 -27.21 5.87 -33.79
C ARG A 589 -27.08 6.26 -35.26
N THR A 590 -27.15 7.56 -35.58
CA THR A 590 -27.06 8.02 -36.97
C THR A 590 -25.63 8.16 -37.47
N GLY A 591 -24.64 8.12 -36.57
CA GLY A 591 -23.24 8.41 -36.86
C GLY A 591 -22.97 9.90 -37.15
N ARG A 592 -23.98 10.76 -37.01
CA ARG A 592 -23.90 12.21 -37.24
C ARG A 592 -23.24 12.93 -36.07
N TYR A 593 -23.44 12.44 -34.86
CA TYR A 593 -22.87 13.03 -33.65
C TYR A 593 -21.96 12.02 -32.97
N PHE A 594 -20.87 12.52 -32.40
CA PHE A 594 -20.03 11.73 -31.52
C PHE A 594 -19.79 12.44 -30.20
N PHE A 595 -19.64 11.64 -29.15
CA PHE A 595 -19.44 12.08 -27.79
C PHE A 595 -18.02 11.76 -27.38
N ILE A 596 -17.35 12.73 -26.75
CA ILE A 596 -16.01 12.54 -26.22
C ILE A 596 -16.02 12.82 -24.73
N VAL A 597 -15.45 11.88 -23.98
CA VAL A 597 -15.13 12.06 -22.58
C VAL A 597 -13.82 12.81 -22.48
N ASP A 598 -13.91 14.03 -22.00
CA ASP A 598 -12.81 14.96 -21.79
C ASP A 598 -12.34 14.81 -20.33
N GLN A 599 -11.56 13.76 -20.09
CA GLN A 599 -11.32 13.20 -18.75
C GLN A 599 -10.77 14.23 -17.77
N SER A 600 -9.77 15.01 -18.19
CA SER A 600 -9.13 15.99 -17.31
C SER A 600 -10.05 17.19 -17.02
N ASN A 601 -10.98 17.48 -17.91
CA ASN A 601 -11.94 18.57 -17.74
C ASN A 601 -13.24 18.11 -17.08
N HIS A 602 -13.32 16.84 -16.64
CA HIS A 602 -14.47 16.29 -15.92
C HIS A 602 -15.80 16.47 -16.67
N ARG A 603 -15.78 16.36 -18.01
CA ARG A 603 -16.94 16.68 -18.85
C ARG A 603 -17.06 15.74 -20.06
N VAL A 604 -18.23 15.75 -20.67
CA VAL A 604 -18.50 15.12 -21.96
C VAL A 604 -18.80 16.20 -22.99
N GLN A 605 -18.16 16.14 -24.15
CA GLN A 605 -18.39 17.05 -25.27
C GLN A 605 -19.16 16.34 -26.39
N VAL A 606 -20.05 17.08 -27.06
CA VAL A 606 -20.82 16.63 -28.23
C VAL A 606 -20.24 17.29 -29.47
N TRP A 607 -20.01 16.50 -30.51
CA TRP A 607 -19.41 16.95 -31.76
C TRP A 607 -20.25 16.49 -32.96
N ASP A 608 -20.31 17.30 -34.01
CA ASP A 608 -20.88 16.91 -35.31
C ASP A 608 -19.77 16.21 -36.14
N SER A 609 -20.03 14.99 -36.60
CA SER A 609 -19.06 14.19 -37.34
C SER A 609 -18.77 14.74 -38.74
N SER A 610 -19.71 15.48 -39.33
CA SER A 610 -19.58 16.03 -40.68
C SER A 610 -18.81 17.34 -40.70
N THR A 611 -19.07 18.23 -39.74
CA THR A 611 -18.35 19.52 -39.64
C THR A 611 -17.09 19.43 -38.76
N GLN A 612 -16.99 18.39 -37.92
CA GLN A 612 -15.98 18.26 -36.86
C GLN A 612 -15.99 19.45 -35.89
N GLU A 613 -17.14 20.11 -35.77
CA GLU A 613 -17.36 21.18 -34.82
C GLU A 613 -18.04 20.66 -33.57
N VAL A 614 -17.67 21.28 -32.46
CA VAL A 614 -18.27 21.04 -31.16
C VAL A 614 -19.63 21.76 -31.05
N LEU A 615 -20.63 21.05 -30.53
CA LEU A 615 -22.00 21.57 -30.39
C LEU A 615 -22.31 21.99 -28.96
N GLY A 616 -21.67 21.33 -28.00
CA GLY A 616 -21.90 21.58 -26.58
C GLY A 616 -21.05 20.69 -25.70
N ALA A 617 -21.12 20.95 -24.40
CA ALA A 617 -20.49 20.13 -23.39
C ALA A 617 -21.39 20.07 -22.15
N CYS A 618 -21.26 18.99 -21.39
CA CYS A 618 -21.94 18.81 -20.13
C CYS A 618 -20.97 18.25 -19.08
N GLY A 619 -21.01 18.86 -17.91
CA GLY A 619 -20.29 18.41 -16.73
C GLY A 619 -19.10 19.25 -16.31
N SER A 620 -18.75 19.02 -15.05
CA SER A 620 -17.71 19.69 -14.28
C SER A 620 -17.30 18.75 -13.14
N LYS A 621 -16.22 19.07 -12.41
CA LYS A 621 -15.79 18.22 -11.30
C LYS A 621 -16.81 18.17 -10.16
N GLY A 622 -17.19 16.98 -9.70
CA GLY A 622 -17.99 16.82 -8.48
C GLY A 622 -18.83 15.55 -8.41
N LEU A 623 -19.75 15.50 -7.43
CA LEU A 623 -20.63 14.35 -7.13
C LEU A 623 -22.09 14.56 -7.56
N GLY A 624 -22.44 15.77 -7.99
CA GLY A 624 -23.81 16.17 -8.33
C GLY A 624 -24.32 15.61 -9.67
N PRO A 625 -25.58 15.89 -10.02
CA PRO A 625 -26.15 15.59 -11.34
C PRO A 625 -25.28 16.14 -12.47
N ALA A 626 -24.83 15.26 -13.38
CA ALA A 626 -23.89 15.57 -14.46
C ALA A 626 -22.55 16.20 -14.02
N HIS A 627 -22.17 16.12 -12.74
CA HIS A 627 -20.79 16.42 -12.32
C HIS A 627 -20.01 15.10 -12.27
N PHE A 628 -18.82 15.08 -12.84
CA PHE A 628 -18.00 13.87 -12.97
C PHE A 628 -16.70 14.00 -12.18
N ASP A 629 -16.05 12.89 -11.82
CA ASP A 629 -14.67 12.86 -11.36
C ASP A 629 -13.82 11.89 -12.19
N THR A 630 -13.09 12.45 -13.17
CA THR A 630 -12.32 11.75 -14.20
C THR A 630 -13.14 10.69 -14.96
N PRO A 631 -14.24 11.08 -15.64
CA PRO A 631 -15.06 10.15 -16.39
C PRO A 631 -14.22 9.40 -17.44
N CYS A 632 -14.58 8.16 -17.76
CA CYS A 632 -13.75 7.30 -18.61
C CYS A 632 -14.49 6.74 -19.84
N GLY A 633 -15.25 5.67 -19.68
CA GLY A 633 -16.00 5.01 -20.72
C GLY A 633 -17.31 5.73 -21.04
N ILE A 634 -17.74 5.60 -22.29
CA ILE A 634 -18.99 6.18 -22.78
C ILE A 634 -19.63 5.25 -23.80
N VAL A 635 -20.95 5.10 -23.72
CA VAL A 635 -21.77 4.43 -24.74
C VAL A 635 -23.02 5.23 -25.02
N ALA A 636 -23.55 5.10 -26.24
CA ALA A 636 -24.80 5.70 -26.66
C ALA A 636 -25.76 4.61 -27.15
N ASP A 637 -27.00 4.65 -26.70
CA ASP A 637 -28.03 3.71 -27.13
C ASP A 637 -28.81 4.21 -28.37
N ARG A 638 -29.83 3.43 -28.76
CA ARG A 638 -30.68 3.73 -29.92
C ARG A 638 -31.76 4.79 -29.66
N GLU A 639 -31.98 5.16 -28.40
CA GLU A 639 -32.98 6.11 -27.91
C GLU A 639 -32.37 7.46 -27.49
N ASN A 640 -31.08 7.66 -27.76
CA ASN A 640 -30.27 8.82 -27.38
C ASN A 640 -29.92 8.88 -25.88
N LYS A 641 -30.02 7.79 -25.13
CA LYS A 641 -29.41 7.71 -23.80
C LYS A 641 -27.91 7.50 -23.93
N ILE A 642 -27.16 8.26 -23.16
CA ILE A 642 -25.70 8.22 -23.08
C ILE A 642 -25.34 7.77 -21.68
N VAL A 643 -24.57 6.69 -21.55
CA VAL A 643 -24.07 6.23 -20.26
C VAL A 643 -22.59 6.51 -20.20
N VAL A 644 -22.18 7.15 -19.11
CA VAL A 644 -20.79 7.56 -18.86
C VAL A 644 -20.35 6.91 -17.57
N SER A 645 -19.20 6.23 -17.58
CA SER A 645 -18.60 5.72 -16.35
C SER A 645 -17.86 6.85 -15.64
N ASP A 646 -18.26 7.08 -14.39
CA ASP A 646 -17.74 8.14 -13.54
C ASP A 646 -16.71 7.53 -12.58
N LEU A 647 -15.48 7.44 -13.09
CA LEU A 647 -14.44 6.53 -12.59
C LEU A 647 -14.17 6.67 -11.10
N LEU A 648 -13.90 7.89 -10.62
CA LEU A 648 -13.53 8.15 -9.22
C LEU A 648 -14.75 8.35 -8.31
N ASN A 649 -15.94 8.48 -8.89
CA ASN A 649 -17.19 8.49 -8.14
C ASN A 649 -17.84 7.09 -8.04
N HIS A 650 -17.17 6.05 -8.57
CA HIS A 650 -17.57 4.65 -8.46
C HIS A 650 -19.01 4.37 -8.94
N ARG A 651 -19.46 5.10 -9.96
CA ARG A 651 -20.84 5.02 -10.46
C ARG A 651 -20.93 5.24 -11.97
N LEU A 652 -22.12 5.06 -12.51
CA LEU A 652 -22.47 5.43 -13.87
C LEU A 652 -23.42 6.63 -13.84
N GLN A 653 -23.30 7.53 -14.82
CA GLN A 653 -24.29 8.58 -15.05
C GLN A 653 -24.98 8.37 -16.39
N VAL A 654 -26.30 8.46 -16.35
CA VAL A 654 -27.18 8.30 -17.50
C VAL A 654 -27.65 9.69 -17.92
N LEU A 655 -27.36 10.05 -19.16
CA LEU A 655 -27.75 11.30 -19.79
C LEU A 655 -28.68 11.02 -20.97
N GLU A 656 -29.47 12.01 -21.37
CA GLU A 656 -30.25 12.01 -22.61
C GLU A 656 -29.67 13.05 -23.56
N PHE A 657 -29.35 12.64 -24.78
CA PHE A 657 -28.93 13.52 -25.85
C PHE A 657 -30.12 13.99 -26.67
N ASN A 658 -30.21 15.29 -26.93
CA ASN A 658 -31.21 15.85 -27.82
C ASN A 658 -30.56 16.26 -29.16
N PRO A 659 -30.77 15.50 -30.26
CA PRO A 659 -30.15 15.78 -31.56
C PRO A 659 -30.58 17.11 -32.18
N ARG A 660 -31.74 17.67 -31.78
CA ARG A 660 -32.22 18.94 -32.34
C ARG A 660 -31.51 20.14 -31.73
N THR A 661 -31.09 20.03 -30.48
CA THR A 661 -30.51 21.13 -29.72
C THR A 661 -29.03 20.95 -29.45
N GLY A 662 -28.49 19.73 -29.60
CA GLY A 662 -27.10 19.41 -29.30
C GLY A 662 -26.80 19.28 -27.80
N HIS A 663 -27.83 19.31 -26.93
CA HIS A 663 -27.67 19.30 -25.48
C HIS A 663 -27.74 17.90 -24.88
N LEU A 664 -26.95 17.69 -23.82
CA LEU A 664 -27.01 16.53 -22.93
C LEU A 664 -27.74 16.92 -21.64
N GLN A 665 -28.75 16.14 -21.26
CA GLN A 665 -29.53 16.32 -20.03
C GLN A 665 -29.26 15.16 -19.08
N PHE A 666 -28.98 15.45 -17.81
CA PHE A 666 -28.89 14.41 -16.78
C PHE A 666 -30.24 13.73 -16.55
N LEU A 667 -30.25 12.40 -16.49
CA LEU A 667 -31.42 11.63 -16.09
C LEU A 667 -31.28 11.16 -14.63
N HIS A 668 -30.33 10.27 -14.37
CA HIS A 668 -30.10 9.69 -13.05
C HIS A 668 -28.70 9.06 -12.98
N SER A 669 -28.38 8.43 -11.84
CA SER A 669 -27.13 7.72 -11.64
C SER A 669 -27.37 6.33 -11.11
N VAL A 670 -26.45 5.44 -11.47
CA VAL A 670 -26.56 4.02 -11.23
C VAL A 670 -25.30 3.55 -10.52
N GLY A 671 -25.52 2.83 -9.42
CA GLY A 671 -24.48 2.21 -8.62
C GLY A 671 -23.78 3.12 -7.62
N ALA A 672 -22.94 2.47 -6.82
CA ALA A 672 -22.15 3.05 -5.74
C ALA A 672 -20.86 2.25 -5.57
N GLU A 673 -19.94 2.74 -4.74
CA GLU A 673 -18.72 2.01 -4.41
C GLU A 673 -19.04 0.67 -3.74
N GLY A 674 -18.38 -0.41 -4.17
CA GLY A 674 -18.49 -1.72 -3.52
C GLY A 674 -18.29 -2.90 -4.46
N THR A 675 -18.68 -4.09 -3.99
CA THR A 675 -18.49 -5.38 -4.66
C THR A 675 -19.80 -6.14 -4.91
N GLY A 676 -20.93 -5.63 -4.42
CA GLY A 676 -22.25 -6.20 -4.66
C GLY A 676 -22.78 -5.97 -6.09
N PRO A 677 -23.98 -6.49 -6.40
CA PRO A 677 -24.69 -6.22 -7.64
C PRO A 677 -24.90 -4.71 -7.85
N CYS A 678 -24.60 -4.22 -9.05
CA CYS A 678 -24.65 -2.79 -9.38
C CYS A 678 -23.79 -1.89 -8.47
N GLN A 679 -22.84 -2.44 -7.72
CA GLN A 679 -21.77 -1.69 -7.06
C GLN A 679 -20.48 -1.84 -7.86
N PHE A 680 -19.70 -0.76 -7.95
CA PHE A 680 -18.53 -0.70 -8.81
C PHE A 680 -17.29 -0.23 -8.04
N SER A 681 -16.12 -0.63 -8.52
CA SER A 681 -14.84 -0.10 -8.08
C SER A 681 -14.03 0.30 -9.31
N PHE A 682 -13.91 1.63 -9.50
CA PHE A 682 -13.27 2.24 -10.67
C PHE A 682 -13.80 1.69 -12.02
N PRO A 683 -15.09 1.86 -12.34
CA PRO A 683 -15.63 1.40 -13.61
C PRO A 683 -14.98 2.17 -14.78
N LYS A 684 -14.23 1.49 -15.66
CA LYS A 684 -13.57 2.12 -16.82
C LYS A 684 -14.40 1.97 -18.09
N GLY A 685 -14.25 0.82 -18.75
CA GLY A 685 -14.85 0.54 -20.04
C GLY A 685 -16.35 0.27 -19.97
N LEU A 686 -17.07 0.73 -20.99
CA LEU A 686 -18.48 0.41 -21.21
C LEU A 686 -18.65 -0.21 -22.60
N GLY A 687 -19.57 -1.16 -22.74
CA GLY A 687 -19.98 -1.74 -24.02
C GLY A 687 -21.48 -1.97 -24.06
N LEU A 688 -22.13 -1.79 -25.22
CA LEU A 688 -23.58 -1.93 -25.35
C LEU A 688 -23.92 -3.05 -26.34
N THR A 689 -24.63 -4.07 -25.86
CA THR A 689 -25.09 -5.20 -26.69
C THR A 689 -26.32 -4.80 -27.53
N GLU A 690 -26.56 -5.49 -28.65
CA GLU A 690 -27.73 -5.23 -29.49
C GLU A 690 -29.08 -5.46 -28.77
N ASN A 691 -29.07 -6.31 -27.75
CA ASN A 691 -30.24 -6.65 -26.95
C ASN A 691 -30.53 -5.63 -25.84
N GLY A 692 -29.76 -4.54 -25.75
CA GLY A 692 -29.97 -3.51 -24.74
C GLY A 692 -29.34 -3.82 -23.37
N CYS A 693 -28.39 -4.75 -23.29
CA CYS A 693 -27.60 -4.94 -22.07
C CYS A 693 -26.32 -4.11 -22.11
N LEU A 694 -26.01 -3.44 -20.99
CA LEU A 694 -24.79 -2.68 -20.74
C LEU A 694 -23.73 -3.57 -20.08
N LEU A 695 -22.56 -3.65 -20.70
CA LEU A 695 -21.36 -4.25 -20.15
C LEU A 695 -20.56 -3.18 -19.42
N VAL A 696 -20.26 -3.41 -18.15
CA VAL A 696 -19.49 -2.51 -17.29
C VAL A 696 -18.21 -3.21 -16.88
N CYS A 697 -17.07 -2.71 -17.36
CA CYS A 697 -15.75 -3.15 -16.91
C CYS A 697 -15.49 -2.58 -15.51
N ASP A 698 -15.76 -3.40 -14.50
CA ASP A 698 -15.60 -3.09 -13.08
C ASP A 698 -14.11 -3.31 -12.70
N SER A 699 -13.27 -2.38 -13.12
CA SER A 699 -11.84 -2.59 -13.35
C SER A 699 -11.04 -2.99 -12.13
N ALA A 700 -11.39 -2.47 -10.94
CA ALA A 700 -10.72 -2.82 -9.68
C ALA A 700 -11.36 -4.01 -8.96
N ASN A 701 -12.55 -4.44 -9.37
CA ASN A 701 -13.15 -5.71 -8.93
C ASN A 701 -12.83 -6.88 -9.89
N HIS A 702 -12.04 -6.63 -10.94
CA HIS A 702 -11.55 -7.64 -11.88
C HIS A 702 -12.65 -8.46 -12.56
N ARG A 703 -13.81 -7.84 -12.81
CA ARG A 703 -14.99 -8.48 -13.39
C ARG A 703 -15.68 -7.57 -14.41
N VAL A 704 -16.60 -8.16 -15.16
CA VAL A 704 -17.56 -7.42 -16.00
C VAL A 704 -18.96 -7.71 -15.51
N GLN A 705 -19.69 -6.65 -15.14
CA GLN A 705 -21.11 -6.74 -14.84
C GLN A 705 -21.92 -6.45 -16.10
N VAL A 706 -22.99 -7.21 -16.31
CA VAL A 706 -23.95 -7.03 -17.39
C VAL A 706 -25.25 -6.53 -16.78
N LEU A 707 -25.65 -5.33 -17.13
CA LEU A 707 -26.85 -4.66 -16.63
C LEU A 707 -27.90 -4.55 -17.73
N ASP A 708 -29.17 -4.58 -17.35
CA ASP A 708 -30.26 -4.22 -18.25
C ASP A 708 -30.32 -2.68 -18.41
N MET A 709 -30.52 -2.15 -19.62
CA MET A 709 -30.54 -0.69 -19.84
C MET A 709 -31.89 -0.03 -19.55
N GLU A 710 -32.97 -0.78 -19.34
CA GLU A 710 -34.27 -0.21 -19.02
C GLU A 710 -34.34 0.24 -17.56
N ASP A 711 -33.88 -0.60 -16.62
CA ASP A 711 -33.97 -0.37 -15.17
C ASP A 711 -32.62 -0.52 -14.42
N PHE A 712 -31.53 -0.84 -15.14
CA PHE A 712 -30.18 -1.00 -14.58
C PHE A 712 -30.04 -2.07 -13.50
N HIS A 713 -30.88 -3.11 -13.52
CA HIS A 713 -30.63 -4.29 -12.69
C HIS A 713 -29.50 -5.15 -13.27
N MET A 714 -28.71 -5.77 -12.38
CA MET A 714 -27.66 -6.69 -12.80
C MET A 714 -28.28 -8.00 -13.32
N VAL A 715 -28.04 -8.29 -14.59
CA VAL A 715 -28.48 -9.53 -15.25
C VAL A 715 -27.52 -10.67 -14.92
N ARG A 716 -26.21 -10.41 -15.02
CA ARG A 716 -25.14 -11.39 -14.75
C ARG A 716 -23.79 -10.70 -14.58
N GLU A 717 -22.80 -11.45 -14.11
CA GLU A 717 -21.40 -11.04 -14.07
C GLU A 717 -20.50 -12.19 -14.51
N PHE A 718 -19.29 -11.86 -14.96
CA PHE A 718 -18.26 -12.84 -15.27
C PHE A 718 -16.87 -12.21 -15.13
N GLY A 719 -15.86 -13.07 -14.94
CA GLY A 719 -14.49 -12.66 -14.64
C GLY A 719 -14.13 -12.79 -13.17
N SER A 720 -12.84 -12.95 -12.92
CA SER A 720 -12.24 -12.92 -11.59
C SER A 720 -10.79 -12.45 -11.71
N PHE A 721 -10.17 -12.04 -10.60
CA PHE A 721 -8.75 -11.71 -10.62
C PHE A 721 -7.88 -12.91 -11.08
N GLY A 722 -6.94 -12.64 -11.98
CA GLY A 722 -5.88 -13.58 -12.35
C GLY A 722 -5.45 -13.51 -13.83
N PRO A 723 -4.35 -14.21 -14.19
CA PRO A 723 -3.80 -14.20 -15.55
C PRO A 723 -4.41 -15.29 -16.46
N GLY A 724 -5.23 -16.20 -15.92
CA GLY A 724 -5.80 -17.32 -16.67
C GLY A 724 -6.89 -16.92 -17.67
N ASP A 725 -7.35 -17.89 -18.47
CA ASP A 725 -8.47 -17.69 -19.40
C ASP A 725 -9.75 -17.35 -18.64
N GLY A 726 -10.43 -16.27 -19.07
CA GLY A 726 -11.62 -15.76 -18.40
C GLY A 726 -11.35 -15.02 -17.08
N GLN A 727 -10.09 -14.87 -16.67
CA GLN A 727 -9.66 -14.04 -15.55
C GLN A 727 -9.09 -12.70 -16.05
N PHE A 728 -9.13 -11.67 -15.23
CA PHE A 728 -8.66 -10.32 -15.58
C PHE A 728 -7.65 -9.80 -14.55
N ASP A 729 -6.64 -9.06 -15.02
CA ASP A 729 -5.84 -8.19 -14.14
C ASP A 729 -6.55 -6.86 -13.97
N SER A 730 -7.05 -6.29 -15.06
CA SER A 730 -8.00 -5.17 -15.00
C SER A 730 -8.69 -5.06 -16.35
N PRO A 731 -10.02 -5.31 -16.45
CA PRO A 731 -10.73 -5.10 -17.70
C PRO A 731 -10.79 -3.60 -18.01
N LEU A 732 -10.35 -3.19 -19.21
CA LEU A 732 -10.13 -1.78 -19.58
C LEU A 732 -11.23 -1.24 -20.50
N ALA A 733 -11.60 -1.96 -21.55
CA ALA A 733 -12.71 -1.62 -22.45
C ALA A 733 -13.46 -2.87 -22.92
N ALA A 734 -14.71 -2.69 -23.33
CA ALA A 734 -15.57 -3.74 -23.86
C ALA A 734 -16.17 -3.31 -25.20
N THR A 735 -16.26 -4.24 -26.15
CA THR A 735 -16.99 -4.06 -27.41
C THR A 735 -17.65 -5.37 -27.82
N ILE A 736 -18.56 -5.32 -28.78
CA ILE A 736 -19.34 -6.48 -29.23
C ILE A 736 -19.15 -6.65 -30.73
N THR A 737 -18.95 -7.88 -31.19
CA THR A 737 -18.88 -8.22 -32.61
C THR A 737 -20.27 -8.28 -33.24
N CYS A 738 -20.37 -8.29 -34.58
CA CYS A 738 -21.65 -8.50 -35.27
C CYS A 738 -22.27 -9.89 -35.02
N THR A 739 -21.49 -10.85 -34.52
CA THR A 739 -21.96 -12.18 -34.09
C THR A 739 -22.50 -12.19 -32.66
N GLY A 740 -22.36 -11.10 -31.91
CA GLY A 740 -22.77 -11.00 -30.51
C GLY A 740 -21.71 -11.46 -29.50
N ASP A 741 -20.47 -11.69 -29.93
CA ASP A 741 -19.37 -12.05 -29.05
C ASP A 741 -18.82 -10.80 -28.34
N ILE A 742 -18.51 -10.93 -27.06
CA ILE A 742 -18.02 -9.85 -26.21
C ILE A 742 -16.50 -9.87 -26.25
N MET A 743 -15.88 -8.77 -26.67
CA MET A 743 -14.43 -8.60 -26.65
C MET A 743 -14.04 -7.61 -25.55
N ILE A 744 -13.05 -7.97 -24.73
CA ILE A 744 -12.57 -7.17 -23.61
C ILE A 744 -11.06 -6.99 -23.71
N SER A 745 -10.59 -5.76 -23.59
CA SER A 745 -9.17 -5.46 -23.42
C SER A 745 -8.78 -5.59 -21.95
N ASP A 746 -7.67 -6.27 -21.68
CA ASP A 746 -7.20 -6.59 -20.32
C ASP A 746 -5.79 -6.02 -20.10
N ALA A 747 -5.54 -5.51 -18.89
CA ALA A 747 -4.24 -4.98 -18.46
C ALA A 747 -3.10 -6.01 -18.55
N ASN A 748 -3.43 -7.31 -18.64
CA ASN A 748 -2.49 -8.38 -19.02
C ASN A 748 -1.91 -8.28 -20.46
N ASN A 749 -2.20 -7.21 -21.20
CA ASN A 749 -1.72 -6.98 -22.58
C ASN A 749 -2.30 -7.95 -23.60
N ARG A 750 -3.59 -8.26 -23.47
CA ARG A 750 -4.32 -9.18 -24.35
C ARG A 750 -5.75 -8.70 -24.59
N ILE A 751 -6.37 -9.22 -25.65
CA ILE A 751 -7.80 -9.15 -25.88
C ILE A 751 -8.40 -10.52 -25.57
N GLN A 752 -9.45 -10.55 -24.76
CA GLN A 752 -10.22 -11.76 -24.46
C GLN A 752 -11.58 -11.70 -25.13
N VAL A 753 -12.05 -12.82 -25.66
CA VAL A 753 -13.32 -12.96 -26.38
C VAL A 753 -14.20 -13.94 -25.62
N PHE A 754 -15.44 -13.56 -25.39
CA PHE A 754 -16.45 -14.30 -24.67
C PHE A 754 -17.70 -14.42 -25.53
N ASP A 755 -18.50 -15.46 -25.31
CA ASP A 755 -19.81 -15.57 -25.93
C ASP A 755 -20.80 -14.54 -25.32
N ALA A 756 -21.99 -14.44 -25.91
CA ALA A 756 -23.06 -13.59 -25.41
C ALA A 756 -23.57 -13.95 -23.99
N LYS A 757 -23.12 -15.07 -23.40
CA LYS A 757 -23.41 -15.51 -22.02
C LYS A 757 -22.25 -15.27 -21.06
N GLY A 758 -21.11 -14.76 -21.52
CA GLY A 758 -19.92 -14.49 -20.71
C GLY A 758 -18.99 -15.70 -20.54
N SER A 759 -19.17 -16.76 -21.34
CA SER A 759 -18.26 -17.90 -21.37
C SER A 759 -17.04 -17.56 -22.21
N PHE A 760 -15.84 -17.82 -21.69
CA PHE A 760 -14.60 -17.59 -22.44
C PHE A 760 -14.54 -18.43 -23.72
N LEU A 761 -14.19 -17.80 -24.85
CA LEU A 761 -14.03 -18.45 -26.15
C LEU A 761 -12.55 -18.56 -26.53
N ARG A 762 -11.84 -17.43 -26.52
CA ARG A 762 -10.43 -17.34 -26.92
C ARG A 762 -9.79 -16.05 -26.43
N SER A 763 -8.46 -16.00 -26.44
CA SER A 763 -7.69 -14.78 -26.22
C SER A 763 -6.56 -14.66 -27.24
N PHE A 764 -6.09 -13.44 -27.49
CA PHE A 764 -4.92 -13.17 -28.32
C PHE A 764 -4.19 -11.91 -27.87
N GLY A 765 -2.91 -11.87 -28.19
CA GLY A 765 -2.00 -10.82 -27.75
C GLY A 765 -1.17 -11.20 -26.52
N VAL A 766 0.05 -10.70 -26.51
CA VAL A 766 0.99 -10.76 -25.39
C VAL A 766 1.78 -9.45 -25.33
N ARG A 767 2.45 -9.20 -24.21
CA ARG A 767 3.25 -7.98 -24.06
C ARG A 767 4.35 -7.87 -25.13
N GLY A 768 4.41 -6.76 -25.85
CA GLY A 768 5.52 -6.46 -26.78
C GLY A 768 5.19 -5.45 -27.87
N LYS A 769 6.11 -5.33 -28.85
CA LYS A 769 6.04 -4.33 -29.95
C LYS A 769 5.77 -4.94 -31.34
N LYS A 770 5.76 -6.27 -31.47
CA LYS A 770 5.49 -6.96 -32.75
C LYS A 770 4.02 -6.82 -33.16
N ASP A 771 3.71 -7.18 -34.39
CA ASP A 771 2.32 -7.23 -34.87
C ASP A 771 1.56 -8.29 -34.09
N GLY A 772 0.38 -7.95 -33.58
CA GLY A 772 -0.38 -8.79 -32.67
C GLY A 772 0.09 -8.81 -31.21
N PHE A 773 1.12 -8.03 -30.86
CA PHE A 773 1.57 -7.86 -29.47
C PHE A 773 1.13 -6.49 -28.97
N PHE A 774 0.85 -6.35 -27.68
CA PHE A 774 0.30 -5.14 -27.09
C PHE A 774 1.17 -4.61 -25.95
N HIS A 775 1.03 -3.32 -25.66
CA HIS A 775 1.50 -2.67 -24.45
C HIS A 775 0.39 -1.74 -23.95
N TYR A 776 -0.35 -2.21 -22.93
CA TYR A 776 -1.49 -1.53 -22.34
C TYR A 776 -2.61 -1.21 -23.36
N PRO A 777 -3.32 -2.24 -23.87
CA PRO A 777 -4.42 -2.05 -24.81
C PRO A 777 -5.64 -1.48 -24.07
N VAL A 778 -6.04 -0.25 -24.38
CA VAL A 778 -7.13 0.45 -23.65
C VAL A 778 -8.43 0.46 -24.44
N GLY A 779 -8.59 1.34 -25.42
CA GLY A 779 -9.80 1.45 -26.24
C GLY A 779 -9.88 0.40 -27.35
N ILE A 780 -11.08 -0.16 -27.55
CA ILE A 780 -11.37 -1.12 -28.62
C ILE A 780 -12.70 -0.78 -29.29
N ALA A 781 -12.81 -1.00 -30.61
CA ALA A 781 -14.04 -0.83 -31.37
C ALA A 781 -14.09 -1.84 -32.53
N VAL A 782 -15.29 -2.28 -32.91
CA VAL A 782 -15.52 -3.16 -34.07
C VAL A 782 -16.40 -2.43 -35.08
N ASN A 783 -16.09 -2.54 -36.37
CA ASN A 783 -16.95 -2.04 -37.46
C ASN A 783 -17.88 -3.13 -38.02
N ASP A 784 -18.76 -2.75 -38.94
CA ASP A 784 -19.73 -3.63 -39.57
C ASP A 784 -19.06 -4.76 -40.39
N GLU A 785 -17.83 -4.56 -40.85
CA GLU A 785 -17.01 -5.60 -41.52
C GLU A 785 -16.34 -6.58 -40.56
N ASN A 786 -16.61 -6.49 -39.25
CA ASN A 786 -16.04 -7.33 -38.20
C ASN A 786 -14.51 -7.20 -38.08
N ALA A 787 -13.97 -6.00 -38.35
CA ALA A 787 -12.60 -5.62 -38.04
C ALA A 787 -12.54 -4.94 -36.66
N LEU A 788 -11.70 -5.48 -35.79
CA LEU A 788 -11.42 -4.97 -34.46
C LEU A 788 -10.26 -3.96 -34.51
N PHE A 789 -10.51 -2.74 -34.07
CA PHE A 789 -9.51 -1.71 -33.86
C PHE A 789 -9.09 -1.69 -32.38
N VAL A 790 -7.79 -1.71 -32.10
CA VAL A 790 -7.23 -1.73 -30.75
C VAL A 790 -6.25 -0.58 -30.57
N CYS A 791 -6.53 0.30 -29.60
CA CYS A 791 -5.62 1.34 -29.12
C CYS A 791 -4.52 0.71 -28.26
N ASP A 792 -3.35 0.53 -28.87
CA ASP A 792 -2.15 0.01 -28.21
C ASP A 792 -1.37 1.18 -27.61
N GLN A 793 -1.89 1.72 -26.50
CA GLN A 793 -1.53 3.03 -25.96
C GLN A 793 -0.04 3.16 -25.67
N GLY A 794 0.54 2.15 -25.00
CA GLY A 794 1.94 2.13 -24.61
C GLY A 794 2.91 1.94 -25.78
N ASN A 795 2.42 1.59 -26.97
CA ASN A 795 3.18 1.57 -28.22
C ASN A 795 2.81 2.72 -29.17
N HIS A 796 1.92 3.62 -28.73
CA HIS A 796 1.45 4.80 -29.48
C HIS A 796 0.97 4.47 -30.91
N ARG A 797 0.20 3.40 -31.04
CA ARG A 797 -0.33 2.92 -32.34
C ARG A 797 -1.74 2.39 -32.20
N VAL A 798 -2.42 2.26 -33.33
CA VAL A 798 -3.65 1.48 -33.44
C VAL A 798 -3.36 0.25 -34.31
N GLN A 799 -3.79 -0.92 -33.83
CA GLN A 799 -3.71 -2.18 -34.57
C GLN A 799 -5.12 -2.64 -34.96
N VAL A 800 -5.23 -3.28 -36.11
CA VAL A 800 -6.49 -3.81 -36.67
C VAL A 800 -6.40 -5.30 -36.81
N PHE A 801 -7.42 -6.00 -36.34
CA PHE A 801 -7.53 -7.44 -36.34
C PHE A 801 -8.83 -7.89 -36.95
N ASN A 802 -8.85 -9.11 -37.50
CA ASN A 802 -10.09 -9.77 -37.82
C ASN A 802 -10.76 -10.20 -36.51
N ALA A 803 -11.96 -9.69 -36.23
CA ALA A 803 -12.63 -9.95 -34.96
C ALA A 803 -13.14 -11.39 -34.86
N ALA A 804 -13.21 -12.16 -35.96
CA ALA A 804 -13.64 -13.56 -35.93
C ALA A 804 -12.55 -14.49 -35.37
N ASP A 805 -11.31 -14.35 -35.82
CA ASP A 805 -10.20 -15.25 -35.48
C ASP A 805 -9.03 -14.58 -34.71
N GLY A 806 -8.99 -13.24 -34.67
CA GLY A 806 -7.91 -12.46 -34.05
C GLY A 806 -6.67 -12.30 -34.93
N SER A 807 -6.75 -12.57 -36.25
CA SER A 807 -5.63 -12.37 -37.16
C SER A 807 -5.29 -10.88 -37.32
N PHE A 808 -4.01 -10.56 -37.50
CA PHE A 808 -3.55 -9.17 -37.67
C PHE A 808 -3.73 -8.71 -39.12
N ILE A 809 -4.51 -7.64 -39.31
CA ILE A 809 -4.77 -7.05 -40.63
C ILE A 809 -3.81 -5.89 -40.92
N HIS A 810 -3.75 -4.91 -40.02
CA HIS A 810 -3.05 -3.65 -40.29
C HIS A 810 -2.67 -2.90 -39.03
N LYS A 811 -1.78 -1.91 -39.15
CA LYS A 811 -1.48 -0.96 -38.07
C LYS A 811 -1.13 0.41 -38.62
N TRP A 812 -1.35 1.45 -37.81
CA TRP A 812 -0.80 2.78 -38.06
C TRP A 812 -0.40 3.46 -36.74
N GLY A 813 0.54 4.41 -36.81
CA GLY A 813 1.20 4.98 -35.63
C GLY A 813 2.50 4.25 -35.26
N GLY A 814 3.08 4.61 -34.11
CA GLY A 814 4.36 4.07 -33.60
C GLY A 814 5.62 4.79 -34.12
N SER A 815 6.80 4.33 -33.65
CA SER A 815 8.13 4.81 -34.04
C SER A 815 8.63 4.20 -35.35
N ARG A 816 9.35 4.99 -36.19
CA ARG A 816 10.11 4.45 -37.34
C ARG A 816 11.49 3.95 -36.92
N LYS A 817 11.91 2.78 -37.42
CA LYS A 817 13.33 2.52 -37.69
C LYS A 817 13.71 3.11 -39.07
N LYS A 818 14.85 3.80 -39.18
CA LYS A 818 15.43 4.16 -40.49
C LYS A 818 15.74 2.87 -41.27
N LYS A 819 15.41 2.83 -42.57
CA LYS A 819 15.83 1.75 -43.48
C LYS A 819 17.36 1.67 -43.47
N GLU A 820 17.92 0.52 -43.13
CA GLU A 820 19.33 0.22 -43.36
C GLU A 820 19.60 0.21 -44.88
N PRO A 821 20.74 0.74 -45.36
CA PRO A 821 21.15 0.58 -46.76
C PRO A 821 21.40 -0.91 -47.07
N PRO A 822 21.24 -1.35 -48.32
CA PRO A 822 21.52 -2.73 -48.68
C PRO A 822 23.02 -3.04 -48.49
N ALA A 823 23.29 -4.22 -47.93
CA ALA A 823 24.63 -4.69 -47.59
C ALA A 823 25.50 -4.87 -48.85
N GLU A 824 26.69 -4.27 -48.84
CA GLU A 824 27.81 -4.62 -49.72
C GLU A 824 28.85 -5.42 -48.92
N ASP A 825 29.50 -6.33 -49.62
CA ASP A 825 30.17 -7.55 -49.14
C ASP A 825 31.45 -7.36 -48.27
N GLU A 826 31.62 -8.34 -47.36
CA GLU A 826 32.83 -8.95 -46.75
C GLU A 826 34.17 -8.17 -46.66
N GLN A 827 34.70 -7.95 -45.43
CA GLN A 827 35.87 -8.67 -44.85
C GLN A 827 36.41 -8.07 -43.52
N GLU A 828 36.76 -8.99 -42.62
CA GLU A 828 37.71 -8.94 -41.47
C GLU A 828 37.30 -8.45 -40.05
N ALA A 829 37.45 -9.44 -39.12
CA ALA A 829 37.51 -9.57 -37.66
C ALA A 829 37.45 -8.37 -36.66
N PRO A 830 36.99 -8.60 -35.40
CA PRO A 830 36.60 -7.58 -34.42
C PRO A 830 37.78 -7.09 -33.55
N PRO A 831 37.71 -5.89 -32.92
CA PRO A 831 37.26 -5.86 -31.53
C PRO A 831 36.66 -4.51 -31.03
N ALA A 832 36.22 -4.57 -29.76
CA ALA A 832 36.11 -3.51 -28.75
C ALA A 832 34.72 -2.88 -28.53
N GLU A 833 34.30 -3.01 -27.28
CA GLU A 833 33.22 -2.30 -26.60
C GLU A 833 33.33 -0.79 -26.85
N THR A 834 32.27 -0.19 -27.39
CA THR A 834 32.10 1.25 -27.42
C THR A 834 30.72 1.61 -26.91
N GLU A 835 30.75 2.38 -25.83
CA GLU A 835 29.80 3.35 -25.32
C GLU A 835 28.60 3.64 -26.25
N ASP A 836 27.41 3.41 -25.71
CA ASP A 836 26.13 3.72 -26.36
C ASP A 836 25.97 5.26 -26.43
N GLU A 837 26.45 5.85 -27.54
CA GLU A 837 26.22 7.23 -27.90
C GLU A 837 24.71 7.50 -28.07
N GLY A 838 24.24 8.61 -27.50
CA GLY A 838 22.83 8.95 -27.38
C GLY A 838 22.00 8.78 -28.66
N GLU A 839 20.95 7.96 -28.55
CA GLU A 839 19.89 7.89 -29.52
C GLU A 839 19.22 9.26 -29.68
N LYS A 840 19.40 9.88 -30.85
CA LYS A 840 18.64 11.07 -31.26
C LYS A 840 17.15 10.71 -31.41
N PRO A 841 16.22 11.64 -31.10
CA PRO A 841 14.80 11.34 -30.96
C PRO A 841 14.19 10.78 -32.25
N GLU A 842 13.55 9.62 -32.14
CA GLU A 842 12.78 8.98 -33.20
C GLU A 842 11.62 9.89 -33.66
N GLU A 843 11.47 10.10 -34.97
CA GLU A 843 10.33 10.84 -35.55
C GLU A 843 9.06 9.97 -35.53
N TRP A 844 8.03 10.45 -34.81
CA TRP A 844 6.75 9.80 -34.56
C TRP A 844 5.78 9.88 -35.75
N GLN A 845 5.09 8.78 -36.09
CA GLN A 845 4.01 8.78 -37.10
C GLN A 845 2.62 9.12 -36.52
N GLY A 846 2.49 10.28 -35.86
CA GLY A 846 1.22 11.00 -35.76
C GLY A 846 0.12 10.47 -34.81
N LEU A 847 0.34 9.40 -34.05
CA LEU A 847 -0.55 8.99 -32.94
C LEU A 847 0.25 9.04 -31.63
N ARG A 848 -0.10 9.93 -30.72
CA ARG A 848 0.47 9.98 -29.36
C ARG A 848 -0.57 9.46 -28.38
N SER A 849 -0.25 8.33 -27.74
CA SER A 849 -1.04 7.75 -26.64
C SER A 849 -2.54 7.61 -26.97
N PRO A 850 -2.91 6.81 -27.99
CA PRO A 850 -4.32 6.59 -28.32
C PRO A 850 -5.03 5.91 -27.13
N ALA A 851 -6.10 6.53 -26.63
CA ALA A 851 -6.80 6.11 -25.41
C ALA A 851 -8.22 5.59 -25.70
N GLY A 852 -8.90 6.19 -26.68
CA GLY A 852 -10.26 5.84 -27.08
C GLY A 852 -10.40 5.69 -28.57
N ILE A 853 -11.33 4.85 -29.01
CA ILE A 853 -11.63 4.68 -30.43
C ILE A 853 -13.11 4.35 -30.63
N ALA A 854 -13.69 4.93 -31.67
CA ALA A 854 -15.03 4.58 -32.14
C ALA A 854 -15.06 4.60 -33.68
N VAL A 855 -15.92 3.78 -34.25
CA VAL A 855 -16.15 3.71 -35.70
C VAL A 855 -17.65 3.78 -35.97
N ASN A 856 -18.05 4.56 -36.98
CA ASN A 856 -19.45 4.64 -37.40
C ASN A 856 -19.71 3.87 -38.71
N ALA A 857 -20.98 3.67 -39.05
CA ALA A 857 -21.40 2.95 -40.26
C ALA A 857 -20.99 3.62 -41.59
N SER A 858 -20.64 4.92 -41.58
CA SER A 858 -20.08 5.60 -42.76
C SER A 858 -18.59 5.29 -42.97
N GLY A 859 -17.98 4.57 -42.03
CA GLY A 859 -16.58 4.22 -42.04
C GLY A 859 -15.65 5.30 -41.49
N MET A 860 -16.17 6.23 -40.70
CA MET A 860 -15.37 7.23 -39.99
C MET A 860 -14.86 6.65 -38.67
N ILE A 861 -13.55 6.71 -38.48
CA ILE A 861 -12.85 6.32 -37.26
C ILE A 861 -12.46 7.61 -36.52
N VAL A 862 -12.84 7.67 -35.24
CA VAL A 862 -12.45 8.74 -34.31
C VAL A 862 -11.57 8.11 -33.24
N VAL A 863 -10.37 8.67 -33.05
CA VAL A 863 -9.41 8.21 -32.04
C VAL A 863 -9.10 9.35 -31.08
N ALA A 864 -9.34 9.13 -29.80
CA ALA A 864 -8.92 10.04 -28.75
C ALA A 864 -7.41 9.84 -28.47
N ILE A 865 -6.65 10.93 -28.52
CA ILE A 865 -5.20 10.97 -28.31
C ILE A 865 -4.85 12.01 -27.25
N ASP A 866 -3.63 11.95 -26.72
CA ASP A 866 -3.13 12.69 -25.55
C ASP A 866 -3.70 14.11 -25.35
N SER A 867 -3.74 14.94 -26.40
CA SER A 867 -4.28 16.31 -26.35
C SER A 867 -5.19 16.64 -27.54
N GLY A 868 -5.92 15.65 -28.08
CA GLY A 868 -6.75 15.90 -29.25
C GLY A 868 -7.56 14.71 -29.76
N ILE A 869 -8.12 14.92 -30.95
CA ILE A 869 -8.96 13.96 -31.66
C ILE A 869 -8.33 13.71 -33.03
N PHE A 870 -8.16 12.45 -33.38
CA PHE A 870 -7.63 12.02 -34.67
C PHE A 870 -8.73 11.37 -35.49
N PHE A 871 -8.89 11.81 -36.75
CA PHE A 871 -9.91 11.31 -37.67
C PHE A 871 -9.30 10.50 -38.80
N LYS A 872 -9.91 9.37 -39.16
CA LYS A 872 -9.47 8.51 -40.28
C LYS A 872 -10.64 7.81 -40.94
N GLY A 873 -10.64 7.67 -42.27
CA GLY A 873 -11.60 6.82 -42.98
C GLY A 873 -11.18 5.34 -43.00
N CYS A 874 -12.13 4.41 -43.04
CA CYS A 874 -11.89 2.97 -43.03
C CYS A 874 -12.11 2.26 -44.39
N SER A 875 -12.25 3.00 -45.50
CA SER A 875 -12.53 2.42 -46.84
C SER A 875 -11.49 1.39 -47.31
N TRP A 876 -10.28 1.42 -46.76
CA TRP A 876 -9.17 0.51 -47.07
C TRP A 876 -9.25 -0.84 -46.33
N VAL A 877 -10.12 -0.97 -45.32
CA VAL A 877 -10.16 -2.16 -44.45
C VAL A 877 -10.60 -3.39 -45.23
N LEU A 878 -11.62 -3.28 -46.08
CA LEU A 878 -12.09 -4.38 -46.93
C LEU A 878 -11.02 -4.87 -47.91
N ASP A 879 -10.27 -3.96 -48.51
CA ASP A 879 -9.17 -4.31 -49.41
C ASP A 879 -8.05 -5.03 -48.64
N ALA A 880 -7.69 -4.54 -47.46
CA ALA A 880 -6.68 -5.16 -46.60
C ALA A 880 -7.09 -6.56 -46.13
N MET A 881 -8.33 -6.75 -45.72
CA MET A 881 -8.87 -8.07 -45.32
C MET A 881 -8.88 -9.06 -46.48
N ASN A 882 -9.26 -8.62 -47.69
CA ASN A 882 -9.24 -9.47 -48.88
C ASN A 882 -7.82 -9.88 -49.29
N GLU A 883 -6.84 -8.98 -49.20
CA GLU A 883 -5.44 -9.29 -49.49
C GLU A 883 -4.83 -10.23 -48.44
N GLU A 884 -5.16 -10.06 -47.15
CA GLU A 884 -4.74 -10.99 -46.11
C GLU A 884 -5.37 -12.38 -46.31
N ALA A 885 -6.66 -12.45 -46.63
CA ALA A 885 -7.34 -13.71 -46.93
C ALA A 885 -6.70 -14.46 -48.11
N LYS A 886 -6.32 -13.73 -49.18
CA LYS A 886 -5.55 -14.30 -50.31
C LYS A 886 -4.16 -14.78 -49.88
N ALA A 887 -3.45 -14.00 -49.07
CA ALA A 887 -2.12 -14.38 -48.58
C ALA A 887 -2.16 -15.60 -47.66
N ALA A 888 -3.18 -15.71 -46.81
CA ALA A 888 -3.42 -16.85 -45.95
C ALA A 888 -3.76 -18.11 -46.77
N ALA A 889 -4.63 -17.98 -47.79
CA ALA A 889 -4.97 -19.07 -48.70
C ALA A 889 -3.74 -19.56 -49.49
N ALA A 890 -2.90 -18.64 -49.98
CA ALA A 890 -1.65 -18.98 -50.68
C ALA A 890 -0.67 -19.74 -49.78
N LYS A 891 -0.49 -19.32 -48.52
CA LYS A 891 0.32 -20.04 -47.53
C LYS A 891 -0.26 -21.42 -47.19
N LEU A 892 -1.58 -21.56 -47.14
CA LEU A 892 -2.24 -22.85 -46.89
C LEU A 892 -2.03 -23.80 -48.08
N GLU A 893 -2.11 -23.28 -49.31
CA GLU A 893 -1.82 -24.03 -50.53
C GLU A 893 -0.35 -24.44 -50.62
N GLU A 894 0.58 -23.56 -50.25
CA GLU A 894 2.01 -23.86 -50.17
C GLU A 894 2.31 -24.92 -49.09
N LYS A 895 1.69 -24.80 -47.90
CA LYS A 895 1.78 -25.81 -46.85
C LYS A 895 1.15 -27.14 -47.27
N ALA A 896 0.05 -27.13 -48.02
CA ALA A 896 -0.57 -28.33 -48.57
C ALA A 896 0.33 -28.99 -49.62
N LYS A 897 0.99 -28.21 -50.49
CA LYS A 897 2.01 -28.69 -51.44
C LYS A 897 3.23 -29.27 -50.73
N LEU A 898 3.69 -28.63 -49.65
CA LEU A 898 4.81 -29.12 -48.84
C LEU A 898 4.46 -30.43 -48.12
N MET A 899 3.25 -30.53 -47.57
CA MET A 899 2.73 -31.75 -46.94
C MET A 899 2.54 -32.88 -47.97
N ALA A 900 2.06 -32.57 -49.17
CA ALA A 900 1.94 -33.53 -50.27
C ALA A 900 3.32 -34.02 -50.74
N TRP A 901 4.31 -33.11 -50.87
CA TRP A 901 5.69 -33.46 -51.18
C TRP A 901 6.37 -34.28 -50.07
N GLN A 902 6.02 -34.06 -48.80
CA GLN A 902 6.50 -34.89 -47.68
C GLN A 902 5.83 -36.26 -47.61
N ALA A 903 4.66 -36.43 -48.26
CA ALA A 903 3.91 -37.67 -48.30
C ALA A 903 4.25 -38.56 -49.52
N GLU A 904 4.74 -37.95 -50.61
CA GLU A 904 5.41 -38.63 -51.74
C GLU A 904 6.84 -39.04 -51.37
#